data_AF-A0A1E3P767-F1
#
_entry.id   AF-A0A1E3P767-F1
#
_cell.length_a   1.000
_cell.length_b   1.000
_cell.length_c   1.000
_cell.angle_alpha   90.00
_cell.angle_beta   90.00
_cell.angle_gamma   90.00
#
_symmetry.space_group_name_H-M   'P 1'
#
loop_
_entity.id
_entity.type
_entity.pdbx_description
1 polymer ?
#
loop_
_entity_poly.entity_id
_entity_poly.type
_entity_poly.pdbx_seq_one_letter_code
_entity_poly.pdbx_strand_id
1 'polypeptide(L)'
;MKPLKLIGYLPSVILGLLLNILDGLSYGMIIFPIGEKVFSHLGSAGLSMFYVSCIVSQLVYSLGGSAFGAGIGSEMIEVTPFFHGMALSIMHEIGEDQPDKIISTTITTYAISSMITGLIFLMLGKFKLGQLVGFFPRHILIGCIGGVGYFLVITGIEISSRLGAFEYNWGYLSTLLQGENLIKTITPILLTAGLVVLQHYNHNSLILPSYFIAVFVLTHILIILIPSWDLPSSRKHGYMFSSGSNGESSTNEAWYEFYKLYNFKIVEWWIIVKQVPSMLALTFFGILHVPINVPALAVSTKQDNVDVDRELIAHGVSNLLSGAIGSIQNYLVYTNSLLFIRAGADSRIAGIMLAIATFLILIIGPVVIGFIPVCVVGSLIFLLGYELLKEAVWDTWSKVSTVEYLTIVVIVLTMGVYDFVIGILVGIIIASFHFLYENTKIPIIYSQYTGEVARSTVIRHPLQKQFLSKIGKQIYVLKLQSFLFFGTIGKIEKTVRDLFEEENLHKNPIRYLILDFKNVLNVDFSAAEGLNRIKNFIIEQNAYMIISIGDKDNILTSLKNVGLFDHENEAMISKLQVFQDLNASLEWCENEFLTKFKQYQKYKKVEASMSIPTSSSEDNQHLQVNKYAALPINTPRNTNFIKEAQQYIKKESSIIHKPLRSTSTSTNVELQEPLPLLLFSLQGLSNKDESYWKKLVPFFEKRIINADEELHIAPTESFFVLMESGVLTVTYYINSSANIYETLLPRTIIGRFNDDVVRKDRYKSVLKAKANTTIWVLNDTKLNNLKQNKIELYNELLLIVVKLNDERFENITGYTLIST
;
A
#
# COMPACT_ATOMS: atom_id res chain seq x y z
N MET A 1 38.25 -7.04 -33.29
CA MET A 1 37.03 -6.30 -33.69
C MET A 1 37.24 -5.75 -35.10
N LYS A 2 36.28 -5.90 -36.03
CA LYS A 2 36.44 -5.39 -37.40
C LYS A 2 36.34 -3.84 -37.38
N PRO A 3 37.29 -3.09 -37.97
CA PRO A 3 37.27 -1.62 -37.99
C PRO A 3 36.00 -1.04 -38.63
N LEU A 4 35.33 -1.78 -39.53
CA LEU A 4 34.04 -1.39 -40.10
C LEU A 4 32.93 -1.17 -39.05
N LYS A 5 32.99 -1.84 -37.89
CA LYS A 5 31.94 -1.70 -36.87
C LYS A 5 32.05 -0.38 -36.10
N LEU A 6 33.27 0.17 -35.96
CA LEU A 6 33.51 1.48 -35.33
C LEU A 6 32.94 2.61 -36.20
N ILE A 7 33.14 2.54 -37.52
CA ILE A 7 32.59 3.51 -38.48
C ILE A 7 31.05 3.50 -38.44
N GLY A 8 30.44 2.33 -38.23
CA GLY A 8 28.99 2.19 -38.09
C GLY A 8 28.38 2.97 -36.92
N TYR A 9 29.14 3.25 -35.86
CA TYR A 9 28.66 4.03 -34.71
C TYR A 9 28.82 5.54 -34.88
N LEU A 10 29.52 6.01 -35.92
CA LEU A 10 29.79 7.43 -36.12
C LEU A 10 28.50 8.29 -36.17
N PRO A 11 27.41 7.88 -36.86
CA PRO A 11 26.16 8.65 -36.85
C PRO A 11 25.55 8.80 -35.45
N SER A 12 25.50 7.70 -34.68
CA SER A 12 25.01 7.75 -33.29
C SER A 12 25.90 8.62 -32.41
N VAL A 13 27.23 8.53 -32.55
CA VAL A 13 28.19 9.33 -31.77
C VAL A 13 28.06 10.80 -32.11
N ILE A 14 27.88 11.16 -33.38
CA ILE A 14 27.62 12.55 -33.80
C ILE A 14 26.32 13.07 -33.17
N LEU A 15 25.25 12.28 -33.18
CA LEU A 15 23.99 12.68 -32.55
C LEU A 15 24.15 12.86 -31.03
N GLY A 16 24.78 11.89 -30.35
CA GLY A 16 25.04 11.99 -28.90
C GLY A 16 25.92 13.18 -28.55
N LEU A 17 26.95 13.46 -29.35
CA LEU A 17 27.82 14.63 -29.17
C LEU A 17 27.04 15.93 -29.34
N LEU A 18 26.16 15.99 -30.34
CA LEU A 18 25.32 17.15 -30.60
C LEU A 18 24.35 17.43 -29.45
N LEU A 19 23.77 16.38 -28.85
CA LEU A 19 22.96 16.51 -27.64
C LEU A 19 23.78 17.04 -26.47
N ASN A 20 24.97 16.49 -26.21
CA ASN A 20 25.87 17.00 -25.16
C ASN A 20 26.27 18.46 -25.38
N ILE A 21 26.45 18.89 -26.64
CA ILE A 21 26.74 20.29 -26.96
C ILE A 21 25.53 21.17 -26.62
N LEU A 22 24.32 20.78 -27.02
CA LEU A 22 23.11 21.55 -26.70
C LEU A 22 22.86 21.64 -25.19
N ASP A 23 23.06 20.54 -24.48
CA ASP A 23 22.94 20.45 -23.02
C ASP A 23 24.00 21.31 -22.32
N GLY A 24 25.25 21.23 -22.76
CA GLY A 24 26.33 22.07 -22.26
C GLY A 24 26.07 23.57 -22.48
N LEU A 25 25.60 23.94 -23.68
CA LEU A 25 25.30 25.35 -24.00
C LEU A 25 24.06 25.88 -23.28
N SER A 26 23.10 25.01 -22.97
CA SER A 26 21.88 25.42 -22.27
C SER A 26 22.13 25.52 -20.77
N TYR A 27 22.33 24.39 -20.09
CA TYR A 27 22.45 24.36 -18.64
C TYR A 27 23.89 24.24 -18.12
N GLY A 28 24.83 23.69 -18.88
CA GLY A 28 26.25 23.69 -18.51
C GLY A 28 26.85 25.11 -18.37
N MET A 29 26.45 26.05 -19.22
CA MET A 29 26.88 27.45 -19.14
C MET A 29 26.34 28.19 -17.91
N ILE A 30 25.25 27.71 -17.31
CA ILE A 30 24.53 28.38 -16.23
C ILE A 30 24.62 27.61 -14.92
N ILE A 31 25.55 26.67 -14.78
CA ILE A 31 25.84 26.03 -13.49
C ILE A 31 26.19 27.08 -12.42
N PHE A 32 26.90 28.12 -12.84
CA PHE A 32 27.11 29.31 -12.02
C PHE A 32 26.01 30.34 -12.32
N PRO A 33 25.59 31.15 -11.32
CA PRO A 33 24.61 32.21 -11.53
C PRO A 33 25.23 33.38 -12.29
N ILE A 34 25.40 33.23 -13.61
CA ILE A 34 26.08 34.21 -14.48
C ILE A 34 25.33 35.56 -14.60
N GLY A 35 24.10 35.65 -14.09
CA GLY A 35 23.41 36.91 -13.87
C GLY A 35 24.08 37.77 -12.80
N GLU A 36 24.75 37.13 -11.83
CA GLU A 36 25.50 37.83 -10.79
C GLU A 36 26.86 38.29 -11.26
N LYS A 37 27.26 39.49 -10.81
CA LYS A 37 28.49 40.13 -11.27
C LYS A 37 29.73 39.29 -10.96
N VAL A 38 29.79 38.69 -9.77
CA VAL A 38 30.88 37.83 -9.31
C VAL A 38 31.07 36.60 -10.22
N PHE A 39 29.98 36.03 -10.74
CA PHE A 39 29.99 34.79 -11.51
C PHE A 39 29.86 34.99 -13.03
N SER A 40 29.65 36.22 -13.50
CA SER A 40 29.35 36.57 -14.90
C SER A 40 30.34 36.03 -15.95
N HIS A 41 31.60 35.80 -15.57
CA HIS A 41 32.66 35.29 -16.45
C HIS A 41 32.83 33.75 -16.40
N LEU A 42 32.11 33.05 -15.54
CA LEU A 42 32.33 31.62 -15.27
C LEU A 42 31.54 30.68 -16.20
N GLY A 43 30.91 31.20 -17.26
CA GLY A 43 30.20 30.36 -18.23
C GLY A 43 31.10 29.32 -18.92
N SER A 44 32.35 29.67 -19.23
CA SER A 44 33.34 28.74 -19.81
C SER A 44 33.78 27.67 -18.81
N ALA A 45 33.93 28.04 -17.53
CA ALA A 45 34.25 27.12 -16.45
C ALA A 45 33.12 26.13 -16.20
N GLY A 46 31.86 26.61 -16.11
CA GLY A 46 30.68 25.76 -15.97
C GLY A 46 30.54 24.76 -17.11
N LEU A 47 30.69 25.23 -18.36
CA LEU A 47 30.67 24.37 -19.55
C LEU A 47 31.77 23.28 -19.51
N SER A 48 32.97 23.64 -19.05
CA SER A 48 34.07 22.69 -18.92
C SER A 48 33.78 21.64 -17.83
N MET A 49 33.27 22.07 -16.68
CA MET A 49 32.85 21.17 -15.60
C MET A 49 31.76 20.21 -16.08
N PHE A 50 30.77 20.70 -16.82
CA PHE A 50 29.69 19.89 -17.41
C PHE A 50 30.24 18.78 -18.31
N TYR A 51 31.12 19.10 -19.25
CA TYR A 51 31.71 18.09 -20.13
C TYR A 51 32.59 17.09 -19.39
N VAL A 52 33.34 17.52 -18.37
CA VAL A 52 34.10 16.59 -17.50
C VAL A 52 33.14 15.61 -16.82
N SER A 53 32.00 16.07 -16.30
CA SER A 53 30.98 15.21 -15.68
C SER A 53 30.39 14.20 -16.67
N CYS A 54 30.10 14.64 -17.91
CA CYS A 54 29.64 13.78 -18.99
C CYS A 54 30.67 12.70 -19.35
N ILE A 55 31.95 13.07 -19.43
CA ILE A 55 33.04 12.13 -19.75
C ILE A 55 33.19 11.08 -18.65
N VAL A 56 33.22 11.50 -17.38
CA VAL A 56 33.36 10.60 -16.23
C VAL A 56 32.20 9.60 -16.20
N SER A 57 30.97 10.09 -16.32
CA SER A 57 29.78 9.23 -16.30
C SER A 57 29.69 8.30 -17.49
N GLN A 58 29.99 8.80 -18.69
CA GLN A 58 29.99 7.97 -19.89
C GLN A 58 31.01 6.83 -19.78
N LEU A 59 32.20 7.11 -19.24
CA LEU A 59 33.22 6.10 -18.99
C LEU A 59 32.76 5.08 -17.93
N VAL A 60 32.20 5.52 -16.80
CA VAL A 60 31.70 4.60 -15.75
C VAL A 60 30.62 3.66 -16.30
N TYR A 61 29.64 4.21 -17.04
CA TYR A 61 28.57 3.39 -17.61
C TYR A 61 29.09 2.44 -18.69
N SER A 62 29.94 2.94 -19.60
CA SER A 62 30.42 2.18 -20.76
C SER A 62 31.48 1.15 -20.39
N LEU A 63 32.25 1.34 -19.32
CA LEU A 63 33.21 0.37 -18.80
C LEU A 63 32.56 -0.73 -17.94
N GLY A 64 31.23 -0.71 -17.80
CA GLY A 64 30.46 -1.82 -17.26
C GLY A 64 29.77 -1.57 -15.92
N GLY A 65 29.82 -0.34 -15.41
CA GLY A 65 29.01 0.07 -14.26
C GLY A 65 27.53 -0.15 -14.53
N SER A 66 27.03 0.41 -15.63
CA SER A 66 25.61 0.30 -16.02
C SER A 66 25.31 -1.03 -16.74
N ALA A 67 24.07 -1.48 -16.59
CA ALA A 67 23.45 -2.53 -17.38
C ALA A 67 23.26 -2.08 -18.85
N PHE A 68 23.04 -0.77 -19.07
CA PHE A 68 22.86 -0.21 -20.41
C PHE A 68 24.20 -0.01 -21.11
N GLY A 69 24.48 -0.80 -22.14
CA GLY A 69 25.70 -0.69 -22.92
C GLY A 69 25.88 0.68 -23.61
N ALA A 70 24.79 1.35 -23.96
CA ALA A 70 24.82 2.66 -24.62
C ALA A 70 23.96 3.69 -23.87
N GLY A 71 23.93 3.62 -22.54
CA GLY A 71 23.35 4.69 -21.71
C GLY A 71 24.20 5.96 -21.83
N ILE A 72 23.56 7.13 -21.89
CA ILE A 72 24.21 8.44 -21.85
C ILE A 72 24.19 8.98 -20.43
N GLY A 73 25.38 9.35 -19.94
CA GLY A 73 25.57 10.07 -18.70
C GLY A 73 25.78 11.56 -18.92
N SER A 74 25.04 12.39 -18.19
CA SER A 74 25.15 13.85 -18.21
C SER A 74 24.64 14.44 -16.89
N GLU A 75 24.99 15.69 -16.60
CA GLU A 75 24.27 16.46 -15.58
C GLU A 75 22.81 16.68 -16.04
N MET A 76 21.91 16.86 -15.08
CA MET A 76 20.49 17.10 -15.33
C MET A 76 20.15 18.52 -14.93
N ILE A 77 19.39 19.21 -15.78
CA ILE A 77 19.05 20.63 -15.60
C ILE A 77 18.36 20.94 -14.26
N GLU A 78 17.64 19.98 -13.69
CA GLU A 78 16.94 20.11 -12.42
C GLU A 78 17.88 20.30 -11.21
N VAL A 79 19.17 20.05 -11.36
CA VAL A 79 20.20 20.26 -10.34
C VAL A 79 20.69 21.71 -10.29
N THR A 80 20.65 22.41 -11.44
CA THR A 80 21.15 23.78 -11.58
C THR A 80 20.58 24.79 -10.55
N PRO A 81 19.28 24.77 -10.19
CA PRO A 81 18.75 25.68 -9.18
C PRO A 81 19.38 25.49 -7.79
N PHE A 82 19.74 24.26 -7.41
CA PHE A 82 20.42 23.99 -6.14
C PHE A 82 21.84 24.55 -6.14
N PHE A 83 22.53 24.50 -7.29
CA PHE A 83 23.83 25.14 -7.47
C PHE A 83 23.72 26.66 -7.32
N HIS A 84 22.76 27.29 -8.00
CA HIS A 84 22.49 28.73 -7.83
C HIS A 84 22.19 29.09 -6.39
N GLY A 85 21.30 28.36 -5.72
CA GLY A 85 20.97 28.58 -4.31
C GLY A 85 22.20 28.51 -3.39
N MET A 86 23.05 27.50 -3.58
CA MET A 86 24.31 27.38 -2.83
C MET A 86 25.27 28.53 -3.14
N ALA A 87 25.47 28.90 -4.42
CA ALA A 87 26.36 29.98 -4.82
C ALA A 87 25.91 31.34 -4.28
N LEU A 88 24.62 31.66 -4.38
CA LEU A 88 24.03 32.89 -3.86
C LEU A 88 24.09 32.94 -2.33
N SER A 89 23.82 31.82 -1.65
CA SER A 89 23.97 31.73 -0.20
C SER A 89 25.41 31.96 0.26
N ILE A 90 26.39 31.35 -0.43
CA ILE A 90 27.83 31.55 -0.16
C ILE A 90 28.23 33.01 -0.40
N MET A 91 27.79 33.60 -1.51
CA MET A 91 28.04 35.00 -1.84
C MET A 91 27.49 35.93 -0.76
N HIS A 92 26.26 35.69 -0.30
CA HIS A 92 25.62 36.46 0.76
C HIS A 92 26.36 36.35 2.11
N GLU A 93 26.86 35.16 2.46
CA GLU A 93 27.58 34.96 3.73
C GLU A 93 28.99 35.54 3.75
N ILE A 94 29.71 35.50 2.62
CA ILE A 94 31.08 36.03 2.53
C ILE A 94 31.09 37.54 2.32
N GLY A 95 30.13 38.06 1.55
CA GLY A 95 30.10 39.44 1.07
C GLY A 95 30.82 39.60 -0.27
N GLU A 96 30.27 40.46 -1.14
CA GLU A 96 30.69 40.62 -2.55
C GLU A 96 32.13 41.15 -2.74
N ASP A 97 32.75 41.67 -1.68
CA ASP A 97 34.10 42.27 -1.73
C ASP A 97 35.23 41.25 -1.93
N GLN A 98 34.95 39.94 -1.82
CA GLN A 98 35.94 38.86 -1.90
C GLN A 98 35.58 37.82 -2.99
N PRO A 99 35.62 38.20 -4.29
CA PRO A 99 35.13 37.35 -5.38
C PRO A 99 35.88 36.02 -5.49
N ASP A 100 37.21 36.01 -5.39
CA ASP A 100 38.02 34.78 -5.48
C ASP A 100 37.66 33.75 -4.39
N LYS A 101 37.31 34.27 -3.21
CA LYS A 101 36.92 33.47 -2.04
C LYS A 101 35.52 32.86 -2.23
N ILE A 102 34.58 33.65 -2.75
CA ILE A 102 33.24 33.19 -3.13
C ILE A 102 33.33 32.09 -4.19
N ILE A 103 34.08 32.32 -5.27
CA ILE A 103 34.20 31.39 -6.39
C ILE A 103 34.87 30.09 -5.94
N SER A 104 36.00 30.18 -5.21
CA SER A 104 36.72 28.99 -4.71
C SER A 104 35.86 28.16 -3.75
N THR A 105 35.10 28.82 -2.86
CA THR A 105 34.19 28.14 -1.93
C THR A 105 33.02 27.49 -2.68
N THR A 106 32.46 28.17 -3.68
CA THR A 106 31.33 27.68 -4.50
C THR A 106 31.72 26.45 -5.31
N ILE A 107 32.83 26.50 -6.07
CA ILE A 107 33.25 25.38 -6.91
C ILE A 107 33.64 24.14 -6.08
N THR A 108 34.21 24.37 -4.89
CA THR A 108 34.51 23.30 -3.92
C THR A 108 33.22 22.70 -3.35
N THR A 109 32.21 23.54 -3.07
CA THR A 109 30.88 23.11 -2.62
C THR A 109 30.20 22.21 -3.66
N TYR A 110 30.26 22.58 -4.94
CA TYR A 110 29.69 21.76 -6.02
C TYR A 110 30.36 20.38 -6.11
N ALA A 111 31.69 20.32 -6.09
CA ALA A 111 32.42 19.05 -6.09
C ALA A 111 32.09 18.18 -4.88
N ILE A 112 32.04 18.76 -3.67
CA ILE A 112 31.66 18.04 -2.44
C ILE A 112 30.22 17.54 -2.52
N SER A 113 29.30 18.35 -3.05
CA SER A 113 27.92 17.92 -3.24
C SER A 113 27.84 16.67 -4.14
N SER A 114 28.67 16.60 -5.19
CA SER A 114 28.73 15.44 -6.09
C SER A 114 29.29 14.20 -5.39
N MET A 115 30.32 14.37 -4.56
CA MET A 115 30.84 13.29 -3.72
C MET A 115 29.81 12.78 -2.70
N ILE A 116 29.03 13.66 -2.07
CA ILE A 116 27.97 13.30 -1.14
C ILE A 116 26.87 12.52 -1.85
N THR A 117 26.42 13.00 -3.01
CA THR A 117 25.46 12.28 -3.86
C THR A 117 25.98 10.89 -4.21
N GLY A 118 27.24 10.79 -4.64
CA GLY A 118 27.89 9.53 -4.98
C GLY A 118 27.94 8.54 -3.81
N LEU A 119 28.32 9.02 -2.63
CA LEU A 119 28.40 8.22 -1.41
C LEU A 119 27.02 7.70 -0.96
N ILE A 120 26.00 8.54 -1.01
CA ILE A 120 24.63 8.14 -0.64
C ILE A 120 24.09 7.09 -1.63
N PHE A 121 24.31 7.27 -2.92
CA PHE A 121 23.85 6.33 -3.95
C PHE A 121 24.56 4.97 -3.83
N LEU A 122 25.88 4.99 -3.57
CA LEU A 122 26.65 3.80 -3.26
C LEU A 122 26.09 3.07 -2.03
N MET A 123 25.74 3.80 -0.96
CA MET A 123 25.13 3.21 0.23
C MET A 123 23.77 2.59 -0.09
N LEU A 124 22.88 3.31 -0.78
CA LEU A 124 21.55 2.82 -1.13
C LEU A 124 21.60 1.53 -1.95
N GLY A 125 22.42 1.50 -3.00
CA GLY A 125 22.58 0.30 -3.83
C GLY A 125 23.26 -0.86 -3.07
N LYS A 126 24.27 -0.57 -2.25
CA LYS A 126 24.95 -1.61 -1.44
C LYS A 126 24.03 -2.25 -0.39
N PHE A 127 23.14 -1.47 0.22
CA PHE A 127 22.16 -1.93 1.19
C PHE A 127 20.86 -2.45 0.57
N LYS A 128 20.76 -2.49 -0.77
CA LYS A 128 19.56 -2.92 -1.52
C LYS A 128 18.30 -2.13 -1.17
N LEU A 129 18.47 -0.82 -0.97
CA LEU A 129 17.39 0.10 -0.62
C LEU A 129 16.79 0.79 -1.84
N GLY A 130 17.18 0.43 -3.07
CA GLY A 130 16.66 1.05 -4.28
C GLY A 130 15.15 0.88 -4.46
N GLN A 131 14.57 -0.22 -3.95
CA GLN A 131 13.13 -0.43 -3.96
C GLN A 131 12.37 0.58 -3.10
N LEU A 132 12.96 1.09 -2.00
CA LEU A 132 12.30 2.05 -1.12
C LEU A 132 12.05 3.39 -1.82
N VAL A 133 12.90 3.73 -2.79
CA VAL A 133 12.77 4.98 -3.56
C VAL A 133 11.54 4.95 -4.47
N GLY A 134 11.07 3.77 -4.87
CA GLY A 134 9.85 3.63 -5.67
C GLY A 134 8.56 4.04 -4.95
N PHE A 135 8.58 4.24 -3.61
CA PHE A 135 7.41 4.65 -2.84
C PHE A 135 7.15 6.17 -2.87
N PHE A 136 8.03 6.96 -3.49
CA PHE A 136 7.84 8.40 -3.57
C PHE A 136 6.66 8.78 -4.50
N PRO A 137 5.72 9.61 -4.02
CA PRO A 137 4.59 10.03 -4.84
C PRO A 137 5.03 10.81 -6.08
N ARG A 138 4.61 10.36 -7.26
CA ARG A 138 5.04 10.92 -8.56
C ARG A 138 4.67 12.40 -8.72
N HIS A 139 3.56 12.85 -8.12
CA HIS A 139 3.15 14.26 -8.20
C HIS A 139 4.12 15.21 -7.50
N ILE A 140 4.92 14.75 -6.52
CA ILE A 140 5.97 15.59 -5.89
C ILE A 140 7.07 15.87 -6.91
N LEU A 141 7.54 14.83 -7.60
CA LEU A 141 8.55 14.96 -8.66
C LEU A 141 8.05 15.89 -9.77
N ILE A 142 6.80 15.72 -10.19
CA ILE A 142 6.19 16.58 -11.21
C ILE A 142 6.12 18.04 -10.74
N GLY A 143 5.75 18.29 -9.48
CA GLY A 143 5.81 19.62 -8.88
C GLY A 143 7.22 20.21 -8.91
N CYS A 144 8.24 19.41 -8.61
CA CYS A 144 9.63 19.84 -8.67
C CYS A 144 10.08 20.17 -10.09
N ILE A 145 9.70 19.35 -11.08
CA ILE A 145 9.94 19.61 -12.51
C ILE A 145 9.32 20.95 -12.91
N GLY A 146 8.09 21.24 -12.47
CA GLY A 146 7.44 22.53 -12.70
C GLY A 146 8.17 23.70 -12.03
N GLY A 147 8.69 23.51 -10.81
CA GLY A 147 9.53 24.49 -10.12
C GLY A 147 10.84 24.78 -10.87
N VAL A 148 11.50 23.76 -11.41
CA VAL A 148 12.67 23.92 -12.29
C VAL A 148 12.27 24.67 -13.56
N GLY A 149 11.13 24.32 -14.19
CA GLY A 149 10.64 25.01 -15.37
C GLY A 149 10.40 26.52 -15.12
N TYR A 150 9.82 26.85 -13.96
CA TYR A 150 9.67 28.25 -13.52
C TYR A 150 11.01 28.96 -13.37
N PHE A 151 11.97 28.32 -12.69
CA PHE A 151 13.33 28.85 -12.53
C PHE A 151 13.99 29.12 -13.88
N LEU A 152 13.91 28.19 -14.84
CA LEU A 152 14.50 28.37 -16.16
C LEU A 152 13.87 29.53 -16.94
N VAL A 153 12.58 29.77 -16.80
CA VAL A 153 11.95 30.96 -17.40
C VAL A 153 12.57 32.24 -16.84
N ILE A 154 12.81 32.31 -15.53
CA ILE A 154 13.46 33.46 -14.89
C ILE A 154 14.92 33.59 -15.33
N THR A 155 15.70 32.51 -15.24
CA THR A 155 17.10 32.50 -15.66
C THR A 155 17.26 32.83 -17.15
N GLY A 156 16.29 32.42 -17.98
CA GLY A 156 16.21 32.81 -19.39
C GLY A 156 16.08 34.32 -19.57
N ILE A 157 15.28 34.99 -18.73
CA ILE A 157 15.16 36.47 -18.70
C ILE A 157 16.47 37.11 -18.23
N GLU A 158 17.08 36.62 -17.15
CA GLU A 158 18.33 37.16 -16.59
C GLU A 158 19.47 37.15 -17.62
N ILE A 159 19.67 36.00 -18.28
CA ILE A 159 20.74 35.81 -19.25
C ILE A 159 20.49 36.60 -20.53
N SER A 160 19.24 36.62 -21.00
CA SER A 160 18.88 37.33 -22.22
C SER A 160 18.96 38.84 -22.02
N SER A 161 18.45 39.36 -20.90
CA SER A 161 18.38 40.80 -20.64
C SER A 161 19.73 41.42 -20.23
N ARG A 162 20.62 40.65 -19.58
CA ARG A 162 21.89 41.11 -19.02
C ARG A 162 21.75 42.20 -17.95
N LEU A 163 20.59 42.27 -17.29
CA LEU A 163 20.30 43.27 -16.26
C LEU A 163 20.70 42.86 -14.84
N GLY A 164 21.24 41.65 -14.67
CA GLY A 164 21.52 41.06 -13.35
C GLY A 164 20.43 40.08 -12.93
N ALA A 165 20.46 39.70 -11.65
CA ALA A 165 19.46 38.82 -11.05
C ALA A 165 18.05 39.42 -11.16
N PHE A 166 17.07 38.56 -11.36
CA PHE A 166 15.67 38.96 -11.54
C PHE A 166 15.07 39.40 -10.21
N GLU A 167 14.50 40.61 -10.18
CA GLU A 167 13.78 41.12 -9.02
C GLU A 167 12.28 41.21 -9.29
N TYR A 168 11.46 40.71 -8.36
CA TYR A 168 10.00 40.79 -8.41
C TYR A 168 9.47 42.19 -8.07
N ASN A 169 9.92 43.21 -8.79
CA ASN A 169 9.50 44.58 -8.59
C ASN A 169 9.18 45.30 -9.92
N TRP A 170 8.44 46.41 -9.80
CA TRP A 170 8.05 47.20 -10.97
C TRP A 170 9.25 47.88 -11.64
N GLY A 171 10.31 48.19 -10.88
CA GLY A 171 11.51 48.85 -11.39
C GLY A 171 12.26 48.00 -12.41
N TYR A 172 12.52 46.74 -12.08
CA TYR A 172 13.14 45.76 -12.95
C TYR A 172 12.30 45.54 -14.22
N LEU A 173 10.99 45.34 -14.06
CA LEU A 173 10.08 45.16 -15.21
C LEU A 173 10.09 46.38 -16.14
N SER A 174 10.08 47.60 -15.61
CA SER A 174 10.14 48.81 -16.41
C SER A 174 11.45 48.93 -17.19
N THR A 175 12.57 48.49 -16.61
CA THR A 175 13.91 48.50 -17.23
C THR A 175 14.04 47.42 -18.30
N LEU A 176 13.43 46.25 -18.06
CA LEU A 176 13.33 45.15 -19.01
C LEU A 176 12.56 45.55 -20.27
N LEU A 177 11.48 46.35 -20.11
CA LEU A 177 10.63 46.80 -21.20
C LEU A 177 11.18 48.00 -21.99
N GLN A 178 12.35 48.54 -21.61
CA GLN A 178 12.94 49.72 -22.26
C GLN A 178 13.97 49.36 -23.34
N GLY A 179 13.86 50.05 -24.49
CA GLY A 179 14.90 50.14 -25.51
C GLY A 179 15.46 48.78 -25.97
N GLU A 180 16.78 48.62 -25.86
CA GLU A 180 17.49 47.41 -26.30
C GLU A 180 17.24 46.18 -25.43
N ASN A 181 16.90 46.35 -24.15
CA ASN A 181 16.68 45.22 -23.23
C ASN A 181 15.44 44.41 -23.62
N LEU A 182 14.41 45.11 -24.13
CA LEU A 182 13.20 44.49 -24.65
C LEU A 182 13.52 43.61 -25.86
N ILE A 183 14.36 44.10 -26.78
CA ILE A 183 14.77 43.37 -27.98
C ILE A 183 15.55 42.12 -27.60
N LYS A 184 16.50 42.24 -26.66
CA LYS A 184 17.31 41.11 -26.19
C LYS A 184 16.47 40.04 -25.49
N THR A 185 15.41 40.42 -24.80
CA THR A 185 14.52 39.48 -24.08
C THR A 185 13.50 38.84 -25.01
N ILE A 186 12.85 39.62 -25.87
CA ILE A 186 11.81 39.12 -26.80
C ILE A 186 12.41 38.21 -27.88
N THR A 187 13.62 38.48 -28.37
CA THR A 187 14.23 37.71 -29.46
C THR A 187 14.30 36.20 -29.14
N PRO A 188 14.91 35.75 -28.02
CA PRO A 188 14.92 34.33 -27.66
C PRO A 188 13.51 33.76 -27.43
N ILE A 189 12.56 34.52 -26.87
CA ILE A 189 11.17 34.06 -26.68
C ILE A 189 10.49 33.79 -28.04
N LEU A 190 10.67 34.69 -29.02
CA LEU A 190 10.13 34.51 -30.37
C LEU A 190 10.78 33.33 -31.09
N LEU A 191 12.10 33.14 -30.92
CA LEU A 191 12.80 31.96 -31.45
C LEU A 191 12.23 30.68 -30.83
N THR A 192 12.03 30.65 -29.52
CA THR A 192 11.40 29.51 -28.82
C THR A 192 9.99 29.25 -29.33
N ALA A 193 9.16 30.29 -29.44
CA ALA A 193 7.79 30.15 -29.97
C ALA A 193 7.79 29.60 -31.42
N GLY A 194 8.69 30.11 -32.27
CA GLY A 194 8.88 29.62 -33.64
C GLY A 194 9.29 28.15 -33.68
N LEU A 195 10.20 27.73 -32.79
CA LEU A 195 10.63 26.34 -32.68
C LEU A 195 9.51 25.42 -32.17
N VAL A 196 8.74 25.84 -31.16
CA VAL A 196 7.59 25.09 -30.64
C VAL A 196 6.53 24.88 -31.74
N VAL A 197 6.24 25.93 -32.53
CA VAL A 197 5.34 25.81 -33.69
C VAL A 197 5.91 24.85 -34.73
N LEU A 198 7.21 24.91 -35.01
CA LEU A 198 7.86 24.02 -35.97
C LEU A 198 7.80 22.55 -35.52
N GLN A 199 8.05 22.27 -34.23
CA GLN A 199 7.96 20.94 -33.63
C GLN A 199 6.52 20.41 -33.55
N HIS A 200 5.53 21.29 -33.50
CA HIS A 200 4.12 20.90 -33.57
C HIS A 200 3.77 20.25 -34.92
N TYR A 201 4.35 20.75 -36.02
CA TYR A 201 4.11 20.23 -37.37
C TYR A 201 5.06 19.12 -37.79
N ASN A 202 6.25 19.03 -37.19
CA ASN A 202 7.27 18.08 -37.59
C ASN A 202 7.92 17.43 -36.36
N HIS A 203 7.87 16.10 -36.30
CA HIS A 203 8.35 15.32 -35.14
C HIS A 203 9.76 14.75 -35.34
N ASN A 204 10.52 15.23 -36.33
CA ASN A 204 11.88 14.77 -36.57
C ASN A 204 12.83 15.27 -35.46
N SER A 205 13.55 14.35 -34.82
CA SER A 205 14.48 14.66 -33.72
C SER A 205 15.65 15.59 -34.11
N LEU A 206 15.95 15.75 -35.41
CA LEU A 206 16.99 16.65 -35.89
C LEU A 206 16.55 18.13 -35.97
N ILE A 207 15.26 18.44 -35.79
CA ILE A 207 14.75 19.82 -35.88
C ILE A 207 15.40 20.71 -34.82
N LEU A 208 15.44 20.26 -33.57
CA LEU A 208 15.97 21.03 -32.46
C LEU A 208 17.45 21.41 -32.70
N PRO A 209 18.37 20.46 -32.99
CA PRO A 209 19.75 20.82 -33.29
C PRO A 209 19.91 21.65 -34.57
N SER A 210 19.21 21.30 -35.66
CA SER A 210 19.34 22.03 -36.92
C SER A 210 18.82 23.46 -36.84
N TYR A 211 17.77 23.70 -36.05
CA TYR A 211 17.23 25.02 -35.78
C TYR A 211 18.27 25.92 -35.10
N PHE A 212 18.90 25.46 -34.03
CA PHE A 212 19.90 26.27 -33.32
C PHE A 212 21.19 26.46 -34.12
N ILE A 213 21.60 25.47 -34.92
CA ILE A 213 22.69 25.65 -35.90
C ILE A 213 22.30 26.74 -36.92
N ALA A 214 21.08 26.72 -37.44
CA ALA A 214 20.60 27.73 -38.38
C ALA A 214 20.55 29.13 -37.77
N VAL A 215 20.07 29.28 -36.53
CA VAL A 215 20.06 30.56 -35.79
C VAL A 215 21.49 31.06 -35.56
N PHE A 216 22.40 30.16 -35.17
CA PHE A 216 23.83 30.48 -35.00
C PHE A 216 24.43 31.02 -36.29
N VAL A 217 24.27 30.30 -37.41
CA VAL A 217 24.78 30.70 -38.73
C VAL A 217 24.14 32.01 -39.18
N LEU A 218 22.82 32.15 -39.04
CA LEU A 218 22.09 33.36 -39.44
C LEU A 218 22.58 34.60 -38.68
N THR A 219 22.85 34.47 -37.38
CA THR A 219 23.35 35.59 -36.57
C THR A 219 24.72 36.04 -37.04
N HIS A 220 25.62 35.11 -37.37
CA HIS A 220 26.93 35.45 -37.92
C HIS A 220 26.84 36.07 -39.32
N ILE A 221 25.94 35.57 -40.18
CA ILE A 221 25.67 36.18 -41.48
C ILE A 221 25.20 37.62 -41.30
N LEU A 222 24.29 37.89 -40.35
CA LEU A 222 23.81 39.25 -40.08
C LEU A 222 24.92 40.19 -39.59
N ILE A 223 25.82 39.71 -38.73
CA ILE A 223 27.01 40.47 -38.28
C ILE A 223 27.95 40.77 -39.45
N ILE A 224 28.13 39.84 -40.37
CA ILE A 224 28.99 40.06 -41.56
C ILE A 224 28.32 41.04 -42.55
N LEU A 225 27.00 40.99 -42.71
CA LEU A 225 26.27 41.75 -43.73
C LEU A 225 25.95 43.20 -43.30
N ILE A 226 25.82 43.47 -42.00
CA ILE A 226 25.46 44.80 -41.46
C ILE A 226 26.74 45.57 -41.09
N PRO A 227 27.14 46.62 -41.85
CA PRO A 227 28.44 47.29 -41.64
C PRO A 227 28.59 47.98 -40.28
N SER A 228 27.47 48.32 -39.62
CA SER A 228 27.44 48.95 -38.30
C SER A 228 27.46 47.96 -37.12
N TRP A 229 27.43 46.65 -37.39
CA TRP A 229 27.35 45.61 -36.36
C TRP A 229 28.50 44.62 -36.51
N ASP A 230 29.61 44.86 -35.80
CA ASP A 230 30.76 43.94 -35.75
C ASP A 230 30.74 43.06 -34.49
N LEU A 231 31.61 42.04 -34.46
CA LEU A 231 31.68 41.10 -33.34
C LEU A 231 32.04 41.78 -31.99
N PRO A 232 32.99 42.74 -31.93
CA PRO A 232 33.25 43.53 -30.72
C PRO A 232 32.05 44.35 -30.25
N SER A 233 31.34 45.06 -31.14
CA SER A 233 30.13 45.81 -30.79
C SER A 233 29.02 44.86 -30.30
N SER A 234 28.87 43.69 -30.94
CA SER A 234 27.89 42.67 -30.53
C SER A 234 28.13 42.15 -29.11
N ARG A 235 29.40 41.93 -28.73
CA ARG A 235 29.79 41.58 -27.36
C ARG A 235 29.55 42.72 -26.38
N LYS A 236 29.92 43.95 -26.74
CA LYS A 236 29.73 45.13 -25.90
C LYS A 236 28.26 45.39 -25.57
N HIS A 237 27.36 45.18 -26.53
CA HIS A 237 25.92 45.32 -26.32
C HIS A 237 25.28 44.06 -25.74
N GLY A 238 26.03 42.97 -25.50
CA GLY A 238 25.53 41.76 -24.86
C GLY A 238 24.72 40.82 -25.75
N TYR A 239 24.81 40.96 -27.08
CA TYR A 239 24.20 40.02 -28.04
C TYR A 239 25.04 38.75 -28.24
N MET A 240 26.33 38.82 -27.91
CA MET A 240 27.28 37.70 -27.93
C MET A 240 27.91 37.53 -26.55
N PHE A 241 28.23 36.30 -26.16
CA PHE A 241 29.03 36.07 -24.96
C PHE A 241 30.45 36.64 -25.12
N SER A 242 31.02 37.17 -24.05
CA SER A 242 32.42 37.61 -24.01
C SER A 242 33.36 36.40 -23.86
N SER A 243 34.47 36.41 -24.60
CA SER A 243 35.57 35.46 -24.39
C SER A 243 36.60 36.14 -23.47
N GLY A 244 36.86 35.55 -22.30
CA GLY A 244 37.88 36.03 -21.36
C GLY A 244 37.34 36.72 -20.11
N SER A 245 38.03 36.53 -18.99
CA SER A 245 37.72 37.12 -17.68
C SER A 245 37.78 38.65 -17.62
N ASN A 246 38.42 39.32 -18.59
CA ASN A 246 38.74 40.76 -18.55
C ASN A 246 38.27 41.57 -19.77
N GLY A 247 37.38 41.05 -20.62
CA GLY A 247 36.93 41.75 -21.83
C GLY A 247 37.97 41.86 -22.95
N GLU A 248 39.20 41.39 -22.72
CA GLU A 248 40.19 41.10 -23.75
C GLU A 248 40.01 39.66 -24.25
N SER A 249 40.05 39.51 -25.58
CA SER A 249 39.90 38.23 -26.28
C SER A 249 41.14 37.37 -26.02
N SER A 250 41.17 36.73 -24.86
CA SER A 250 42.14 35.69 -24.55
C SER A 250 41.70 34.42 -25.27
N THR A 251 42.14 34.30 -26.53
CA THR A 251 41.98 33.15 -27.42
C THR A 251 42.61 31.84 -26.91
N ASN A 252 42.99 31.77 -25.62
CA ASN A 252 43.88 30.77 -25.05
C ASN A 252 43.44 30.27 -23.64
N GLU A 253 42.19 30.46 -23.23
CA GLU A 253 41.68 29.76 -22.04
C GLU A 253 41.62 28.25 -22.33
N ALA A 254 42.52 27.49 -21.70
CA ALA A 254 42.53 26.04 -21.84
C ALA A 254 41.36 25.39 -21.08
N TRP A 255 40.92 24.21 -21.52
CA TRP A 255 39.80 23.48 -20.89
C TRP A 255 40.00 23.15 -19.40
N TYR A 256 41.26 23.10 -18.94
CA TYR A 256 41.62 22.82 -17.55
C TYR A 256 41.73 24.09 -16.68
N GLU A 257 41.48 25.29 -17.22
CA GLU A 257 41.63 26.54 -16.49
C GLU A 257 40.70 26.63 -15.27
N PHE A 258 39.52 25.99 -15.31
CA PHE A 258 38.62 25.95 -14.15
C PHE A 258 39.25 25.28 -12.92
N TYR A 259 40.27 24.41 -13.09
CA TYR A 259 41.00 23.84 -11.97
C TYR A 259 41.76 24.89 -11.15
N LYS A 260 42.11 26.04 -11.75
CA LYS A 260 42.75 27.14 -11.03
C LYS A 260 41.80 27.84 -10.05
N LEU A 261 40.49 27.68 -10.24
CA LEU A 261 39.47 28.18 -9.31
C LEU A 261 39.46 27.39 -7.99
N TYR A 262 40.06 26.19 -7.95
CA TYR A 262 40.22 25.43 -6.71
C TYR A 262 41.41 25.95 -5.90
N ASN A 263 41.15 26.90 -5.00
CA ASN A 263 42.13 27.37 -4.03
C ASN A 263 41.74 27.01 -2.60
N PHE A 264 42.14 25.81 -2.15
CA PHE A 264 41.82 25.28 -0.81
C PHE A 264 42.32 26.13 0.37
N LYS A 265 43.24 27.08 0.14
CA LYS A 265 43.73 27.97 1.20
C LYS A 265 42.76 29.09 1.56
N ILE A 266 41.91 29.51 0.61
CA ILE A 266 40.95 30.59 0.80
C ILE A 266 39.51 30.10 0.97
N VAL A 267 39.28 28.79 0.78
CA VAL A 267 37.96 28.17 0.97
C VAL A 267 37.47 28.31 2.41
N GLU A 268 36.23 28.78 2.58
CA GLU A 268 35.55 28.82 3.88
C GLU A 268 34.80 27.53 4.16
N TRP A 269 35.51 26.57 4.76
CA TRP A 269 34.98 25.25 5.06
C TRP A 269 33.71 25.26 5.91
N TRP A 270 33.57 26.23 6.82
CA TRP A 270 32.37 26.34 7.65
C TRP A 270 31.12 26.70 6.84
N ILE A 271 31.27 27.55 5.82
CA ILE A 271 30.17 27.92 4.93
C ILE A 271 29.76 26.71 4.09
N ILE A 272 30.72 25.91 3.62
CA ILE A 272 30.42 24.64 2.92
C ILE A 272 29.57 23.71 3.81
N VAL A 273 29.90 23.59 5.10
CA VAL A 273 29.12 22.78 6.05
C VAL A 273 27.68 23.30 6.18
N LYS A 274 27.48 24.62 6.16
CA LYS A 274 26.11 25.19 6.17
C LYS A 274 25.31 24.87 4.91
N GLN A 275 25.96 24.54 3.79
CA GLN A 275 25.29 24.12 2.55
C GLN A 275 24.90 22.63 2.54
N VAL A 276 25.27 21.84 3.55
CA VAL A 276 24.91 20.41 3.63
C VAL A 276 23.40 20.16 3.47
N PRO A 277 22.47 20.93 4.05
CA PRO A 277 21.04 20.76 3.80
C PRO A 277 20.67 20.87 2.31
N SER A 278 21.23 21.84 1.59
CA SER A 278 21.04 22.02 0.14
C SER A 278 21.63 20.86 -0.65
N MET A 279 22.82 20.36 -0.26
CA MET A 279 23.44 19.17 -0.87
C MET A 279 22.61 17.90 -0.66
N LEU A 280 22.00 17.75 0.52
CA LEU A 280 21.12 16.63 0.83
C LEU A 280 19.79 16.73 0.08
N ALA A 281 19.22 17.94 -0.06
CA ALA A 281 18.03 18.17 -0.87
C ALA A 281 18.28 17.87 -2.35
N LEU A 282 19.42 18.32 -2.88
CA LEU A 282 19.90 17.99 -4.21
C LEU A 282 20.09 16.47 -4.39
N THR A 283 20.74 15.82 -3.44
CA THR A 283 20.96 14.37 -3.48
C THR A 283 19.63 13.62 -3.41
N PHE A 284 18.73 14.04 -2.53
CA PHE A 284 17.39 13.48 -2.41
C PHE A 284 16.62 13.58 -3.72
N PHE A 285 16.68 14.75 -4.38
CA PHE A 285 16.09 14.92 -5.69
C PHE A 285 16.72 13.98 -6.72
N GLY A 286 18.05 13.87 -6.75
CA GLY A 286 18.77 12.93 -7.60
C GLY A 286 18.39 11.46 -7.36
N ILE A 287 18.14 11.06 -6.12
CA ILE A 287 17.75 9.69 -5.75
C ILE A 287 16.48 9.29 -6.53
N LEU A 288 15.54 10.21 -6.71
CA LEU A 288 14.27 9.95 -7.38
C LEU A 288 14.41 9.64 -8.88
N HIS A 289 15.48 10.11 -9.53
CA HIS A 289 15.66 9.92 -10.98
C HIS A 289 16.03 8.48 -11.35
N VAL A 290 16.86 7.81 -10.56
CA VAL A 290 17.33 6.46 -10.87
C VAL A 290 16.17 5.47 -11.02
N PRO A 291 15.26 5.28 -10.05
CA PRO A 291 14.16 4.31 -10.18
C PRO A 291 13.08 4.74 -11.19
N ILE A 292 13.12 5.96 -11.72
CA ILE A 292 12.19 6.43 -12.76
C ILE A 292 12.81 6.20 -14.14
N ASN A 293 13.99 6.75 -14.38
CA ASN A 293 14.64 6.75 -15.69
C ASN A 293 15.20 5.37 -16.06
N VAL A 294 15.72 4.61 -15.09
CA VAL A 294 16.31 3.28 -15.36
C VAL A 294 15.23 2.29 -15.82
N PRO A 295 14.13 2.05 -15.08
CA PRO A 295 13.07 1.15 -15.56
C PRO A 295 12.40 1.67 -16.84
N ALA A 296 12.21 2.98 -16.99
CA ALA A 296 11.67 3.55 -18.22
C ALA A 296 12.57 3.26 -19.43
N LEU A 297 13.90 3.41 -19.29
CA LEU A 297 14.85 3.07 -20.34
C LEU A 297 14.85 1.56 -20.61
N ALA A 298 14.78 0.74 -19.57
CA ALA A 298 14.72 -0.72 -19.68
C ALA A 298 13.51 -1.16 -20.53
N VAL A 299 12.32 -0.62 -20.24
CA VAL A 299 11.09 -0.89 -21.01
C VAL A 299 11.25 -0.41 -22.46
N SER A 300 11.72 0.83 -22.68
CA SER A 300 11.89 1.39 -24.03
C SER A 300 12.94 0.68 -24.87
N THR A 301 13.93 0.05 -24.23
CA THR A 301 15.02 -0.71 -24.89
C THR A 301 14.79 -2.23 -24.86
N LYS A 302 13.65 -2.70 -24.32
CA LYS A 302 13.28 -4.12 -24.20
C LYS A 302 14.31 -4.94 -23.42
N GLN A 303 14.75 -4.41 -22.28
CA GLN A 303 15.65 -5.09 -21.35
C GLN A 303 14.88 -5.48 -20.08
N ASP A 304 14.63 -6.77 -19.89
CA ASP A 304 13.78 -7.27 -18.79
C ASP A 304 14.54 -7.47 -17.46
N ASN A 305 15.88 -7.52 -17.49
CA ASN A 305 16.73 -7.84 -16.33
C ASN A 305 17.60 -6.64 -15.90
N VAL A 306 16.99 -5.50 -15.58
CA VAL A 306 17.72 -4.33 -15.06
C VAL A 306 17.54 -4.22 -13.54
N ASP A 307 18.66 -4.26 -12.83
CA ASP A 307 18.71 -4.13 -11.37
C ASP A 307 18.94 -2.66 -10.98
N VAL A 308 17.96 -2.06 -10.29
CA VAL A 308 18.02 -0.67 -9.83
C VAL A 308 19.15 -0.47 -8.82
N ASP A 309 19.44 -1.44 -7.96
CA ASP A 309 20.51 -1.33 -6.97
C ASP A 309 21.89 -1.29 -7.65
N ARG A 310 22.05 -2.03 -8.75
CA ARG A 310 23.25 -1.97 -9.58
C ARG A 310 23.42 -0.60 -10.24
N GLU A 311 22.35 -0.02 -10.76
CA GLU A 311 22.41 1.34 -11.33
C GLU A 311 22.71 2.38 -10.26
N LEU A 312 22.13 2.26 -9.05
CA LEU A 312 22.47 3.13 -7.92
C LEU A 312 23.97 3.05 -7.59
N ILE A 313 24.57 1.85 -7.59
CA ILE A 313 26.02 1.71 -7.42
C ILE A 313 26.77 2.39 -8.57
N ALA A 314 26.36 2.19 -9.82
CA ALA A 314 27.01 2.80 -10.99
C ALA A 314 26.97 4.34 -10.95
N HIS A 315 25.81 4.93 -10.68
CA HIS A 315 25.63 6.35 -10.44
C HIS A 315 26.46 6.83 -9.24
N GLY A 316 26.50 6.03 -8.18
CA GLY A 316 27.27 6.34 -6.98
C GLY A 316 28.76 6.45 -7.25
N VAL A 317 29.34 5.47 -7.95
CA VAL A 317 30.74 5.51 -8.40
C VAL A 317 30.97 6.71 -9.33
N SER A 318 30.07 6.93 -10.28
CA SER A 318 30.18 8.01 -11.26
C SER A 318 30.24 9.40 -10.62
N ASN A 319 29.30 9.68 -9.70
CA ASN A 319 29.25 10.97 -8.99
C ASN A 319 30.44 11.13 -8.03
N LEU A 320 30.85 10.07 -7.33
CA LEU A 320 32.01 10.13 -6.45
C LEU A 320 33.29 10.46 -7.23
N LEU A 321 33.51 9.83 -8.39
CA LEU A 321 34.64 10.13 -9.28
C LEU A 321 34.54 11.52 -9.88
N SER A 322 33.34 11.95 -10.29
CA SER A 322 33.10 13.27 -10.87
C SER A 322 33.46 14.37 -9.87
N GLY A 323 32.95 14.29 -8.64
CA GLY A 323 33.29 15.22 -7.57
C GLY A 323 34.78 15.18 -7.18
N ALA A 324 35.39 13.99 -7.14
CA ALA A 324 36.82 13.85 -6.83
C ALA A 324 37.74 14.50 -7.89
N ILE A 325 37.29 14.57 -9.15
CA ILE A 325 37.99 15.22 -10.26
C ILE A 325 37.56 16.70 -10.40
N GLY A 326 36.88 17.27 -9.40
CA GLY A 326 36.49 18.69 -9.39
C GLY A 326 35.35 19.02 -10.34
N SER A 327 34.47 18.06 -10.61
CA SER A 327 33.28 18.26 -11.44
C SER A 327 32.00 18.10 -10.61
N ILE A 328 30.86 18.15 -11.29
CA ILE A 328 29.51 18.19 -10.72
C ILE A 328 28.84 16.81 -10.78
N GLN A 329 27.59 16.74 -10.35
CA GLN A 329 26.79 15.53 -10.42
C GLN A 329 26.49 15.11 -11.86
N ASN A 330 26.18 13.84 -12.04
CA ASN A 330 25.69 13.28 -13.30
C ASN A 330 24.74 12.11 -13.04
N TYR A 331 23.90 11.86 -14.04
CA TYR A 331 22.85 10.87 -14.03
C TYR A 331 22.69 10.26 -15.41
N LEU A 332 21.85 9.23 -15.51
CA LEU A 332 21.48 8.64 -16.78
C LEU A 332 20.32 9.44 -17.35
N VAL A 333 20.54 10.05 -18.52
CA VAL A 333 19.54 10.87 -19.19
C VAL A 333 18.72 9.98 -20.11
N TYR A 334 17.47 9.71 -19.72
CA TYR A 334 16.58 8.78 -20.43
C TYR A 334 16.42 9.14 -21.92
N THR A 335 16.05 10.39 -22.22
CA THR A 335 15.75 10.83 -23.59
C THR A 335 16.99 10.76 -24.48
N ASN A 336 18.13 11.26 -24.00
CA ASN A 336 19.39 11.22 -24.75
C ASN A 336 19.85 9.78 -24.98
N SER A 337 19.78 8.93 -23.95
CA SER A 337 20.10 7.50 -24.07
C SER A 337 19.23 6.82 -25.12
N LEU A 338 17.93 7.09 -25.12
CA LEU A 338 16.99 6.49 -26.06
C LEU A 338 17.25 6.94 -27.50
N LEU A 339 17.51 8.23 -27.73
CA LEU A 339 17.86 8.76 -29.04
C LEU A 339 19.18 8.19 -29.55
N PHE A 340 20.18 8.09 -28.68
CA PHE A 340 21.49 7.53 -28.99
C PHE A 340 21.40 6.04 -29.40
N ILE A 341 20.64 5.25 -28.63
CA ILE A 341 20.38 3.84 -28.93
C ILE A 341 19.60 3.67 -30.24
N ARG A 342 18.54 4.48 -30.44
CA ARG A 342 17.75 4.47 -31.69
C ARG A 342 18.55 4.90 -32.91
N ALA A 343 19.57 5.72 -32.74
CA ALA A 343 20.48 6.13 -33.81
C ALA A 343 21.54 5.06 -34.17
N GLY A 344 21.51 3.89 -33.52
CA GLY A 344 22.36 2.75 -33.85
C GLY A 344 23.43 2.43 -32.80
N ALA A 345 23.45 3.09 -31.65
CA ALA A 345 24.35 2.73 -30.55
C ALA A 345 23.84 1.47 -29.83
N ASP A 346 24.38 0.30 -30.17
CA ASP A 346 24.00 -1.00 -29.59
C ASP A 346 25.09 -1.62 -28.69
N SER A 347 26.19 -0.91 -28.45
CA SER A 347 27.37 -1.43 -27.75
C SER A 347 28.07 -0.40 -26.89
N ARG A 348 28.74 -0.87 -25.83
CA ARG A 348 29.63 -0.09 -24.93
C ARG A 348 30.70 0.70 -25.67
N ILE A 349 31.14 0.23 -26.82
CA ILE A 349 32.14 0.95 -27.61
C ILE A 349 31.59 2.29 -28.15
N ALA A 350 30.29 2.37 -28.47
CA ALA A 350 29.68 3.62 -28.92
C ALA A 350 29.71 4.67 -27.80
N GLY A 351 29.47 4.26 -26.55
CA GLY A 351 29.61 5.13 -25.39
C GLY A 351 31.04 5.60 -25.14
N ILE A 352 32.05 4.73 -25.31
CA ILE A 352 33.47 5.12 -25.22
C ILE A 352 33.82 6.12 -26.34
N MET A 353 33.34 5.89 -27.56
CA MET A 353 33.53 6.84 -28.68
C MET A 353 32.86 8.18 -28.39
N LEU A 354 31.69 8.19 -27.75
CA LEU A 354 31.04 9.42 -27.30
C LEU A 354 31.87 10.15 -26.23
N ALA A 355 32.44 9.45 -25.26
CA ALA A 355 33.33 10.07 -24.27
C ALA A 355 34.56 10.72 -24.92
N ILE A 356 35.17 10.06 -25.91
CA ILE A 356 36.30 10.62 -26.68
C ILE A 356 35.85 11.84 -27.48
N ALA A 357 34.69 11.77 -28.15
CA ALA A 357 34.16 12.89 -28.92
C ALA A 357 33.86 14.11 -28.02
N THR A 358 33.25 13.88 -26.86
CA THR A 358 33.01 14.93 -25.85
C THR A 358 34.31 15.52 -25.33
N PHE A 359 35.36 14.71 -25.13
CA PHE A 359 36.68 15.19 -24.74
C PHE A 359 37.33 16.08 -25.82
N LEU A 360 37.18 15.73 -27.10
CA LEU A 360 37.65 16.58 -28.21
C LEU A 360 36.90 17.92 -28.24
N ILE A 361 35.59 17.91 -27.99
CA ILE A 361 34.79 19.15 -27.87
C ILE A 361 35.18 19.94 -26.63
N LEU A 362 35.46 19.31 -25.49
CA LEU A 362 35.93 19.99 -24.28
C LEU A 362 37.22 20.79 -24.54
N ILE A 363 38.17 20.24 -25.32
CA ILE A 363 39.41 20.95 -25.68
C ILE A 363 39.12 22.22 -26.51
N ILE A 364 38.10 22.18 -27.37
CA ILE A 364 37.75 23.26 -28.29
C ILE A 364 36.76 24.26 -27.65
N GLY A 365 35.92 23.78 -26.72
CA GLY A 365 34.73 24.46 -26.18
C GLY A 365 34.98 25.86 -25.62
N PRO A 366 35.98 26.08 -24.75
CA PRO A 366 36.27 27.41 -24.19
C PRO A 366 36.53 28.48 -25.25
N VAL A 367 37.15 28.11 -26.37
CA VAL A 367 37.45 29.04 -27.47
C VAL A 367 36.18 29.41 -28.26
N VAL A 368 35.23 28.46 -28.37
CA VAL A 368 34.01 28.63 -29.17
C VAL A 368 32.95 29.49 -28.45
N ILE A 369 32.97 29.55 -27.12
CA ILE A 369 31.92 30.21 -26.32
C ILE A 369 31.70 31.69 -26.69
N GLY A 370 32.78 32.42 -27.01
CA GLY A 370 32.72 33.83 -27.39
C GLY A 370 32.15 34.12 -28.77
N PHE A 371 31.81 33.08 -29.52
CA PHE A 371 31.10 33.16 -30.80
C PHE A 371 29.61 32.82 -30.63
N ILE A 372 29.16 32.42 -29.45
CA ILE A 372 27.79 31.96 -29.26
C ILE A 372 26.87 33.16 -29.05
N PRO A 373 25.80 33.31 -29.86
CA PRO A 373 24.79 34.32 -29.63
C PRO A 373 24.03 34.05 -28.34
N VAL A 374 23.78 35.10 -27.56
CA VAL A 374 23.03 35.00 -26.30
C VAL A 374 21.59 34.54 -26.56
N CYS A 375 21.01 34.92 -27.70
CA CYS A 375 19.67 34.48 -28.10
C CYS A 375 19.56 32.96 -28.34
N VAL A 376 20.65 32.27 -28.70
CA VAL A 376 20.67 30.79 -28.84
C VAL A 376 20.53 30.15 -27.47
N VAL A 377 21.37 30.55 -26.51
CA VAL A 377 21.35 30.02 -25.14
C VAL A 377 20.05 30.40 -24.43
N GLY A 378 19.62 31.67 -24.53
CA GLY A 378 18.35 32.13 -23.95
C GLY A 378 17.15 31.37 -24.51
N SER A 379 17.10 31.12 -25.82
CA SER A 379 15.99 30.38 -26.44
C SER A 379 15.98 28.90 -26.03
N LEU A 380 17.15 28.27 -25.90
CA LEU A 380 17.27 26.90 -25.33
C LEU A 380 16.72 26.85 -23.90
N ILE A 381 17.11 27.79 -23.05
CA ILE A 381 16.66 27.85 -21.65
C ILE A 381 15.15 28.09 -21.57
N PHE A 382 14.60 29.02 -22.38
CA PHE A 382 13.16 29.25 -22.44
C PHE A 382 12.39 28.03 -22.96
N LEU A 383 12.94 27.32 -23.95
CA LEU A 383 12.32 26.09 -24.46
C LEU A 383 12.20 25.06 -23.34
N LEU A 384 13.30 24.80 -22.62
CA LEU A 384 13.32 23.86 -21.50
C LEU A 384 12.36 24.31 -20.39
N GLY A 385 12.39 25.59 -20.02
CA GLY A 385 11.45 26.15 -19.04
C GLY A 385 9.98 25.97 -19.43
N TYR A 386 9.65 26.23 -20.70
CA TYR A 386 8.31 26.03 -21.25
C TYR A 386 7.90 24.56 -21.25
N GLU A 387 8.76 23.65 -21.71
CA GLU A 387 8.47 22.21 -21.76
C GLU A 387 8.22 21.63 -20.37
N LEU A 388 9.08 21.95 -19.38
CA LEU A 388 8.92 21.48 -18.01
C LEU A 388 7.68 22.06 -17.31
N LEU A 389 7.37 23.35 -17.53
CA LEU A 389 6.13 23.95 -17.01
C LEU A 389 4.88 23.34 -17.63
N LYS A 390 4.91 23.11 -18.95
CA LYS A 390 3.81 22.46 -19.66
C LYS A 390 3.61 21.03 -19.14
N GLU A 391 4.68 20.25 -19.01
CA GLU A 391 4.62 18.89 -18.47
C GLU A 391 4.04 18.87 -17.05
N ALA A 392 4.50 19.80 -16.20
CA ALA A 392 4.12 19.81 -14.80
C ALA A 392 2.71 20.33 -14.55
N VAL A 393 2.32 21.43 -15.19
CA VAL A 393 1.08 22.17 -14.87
C VAL A 393 -0.02 21.88 -15.89
N TRP A 394 0.30 21.95 -17.19
CA TRP A 394 -0.71 21.81 -18.23
C TRP A 394 -1.10 20.36 -18.47
N ASP A 395 -0.12 19.48 -18.63
CA ASP A 395 -0.33 18.09 -19.00
C ASP A 395 -0.89 17.23 -17.85
N THR A 396 -0.82 17.73 -16.61
CA THR A 396 -1.36 17.06 -15.41
C THR A 396 -2.76 17.49 -15.02
N TRP A 397 -3.22 18.68 -15.45
CA TRP A 397 -4.50 19.29 -15.02
C TRP A 397 -5.68 18.31 -15.02
N SER A 398 -5.77 17.45 -16.03
CA SER A 398 -6.86 16.47 -16.20
C SER A 398 -6.50 15.03 -15.87
N LYS A 399 -5.25 14.76 -15.46
CA LYS A 399 -4.73 13.39 -15.25
C LYS A 399 -4.59 13.01 -13.78
N VAL A 400 -4.35 13.98 -12.90
CA VAL A 400 -4.13 13.74 -11.47
C VAL A 400 -5.36 14.15 -10.64
N SER A 401 -5.45 13.69 -9.40
CA SER A 401 -6.53 14.12 -8.51
C SER A 401 -6.42 15.61 -8.17
N THR A 402 -7.51 16.24 -7.74
CA THR A 402 -7.53 17.67 -7.38
C THR A 402 -6.52 18.02 -6.29
N VAL A 403 -6.32 17.14 -5.31
CA VAL A 403 -5.35 17.36 -4.22
C VAL A 403 -3.92 17.24 -4.73
N GLU A 404 -3.64 16.26 -5.59
CA GLU A 404 -2.32 16.12 -6.21
C GLU A 404 -1.99 17.31 -7.12
N TYR A 405 -2.98 17.79 -7.90
CA TYR A 405 -2.81 18.96 -8.75
C TYR A 405 -2.52 20.22 -7.91
N LEU A 406 -3.28 20.44 -6.83
CA LEU A 406 -3.03 21.55 -5.91
C LEU A 406 -1.63 21.46 -5.29
N THR A 407 -1.19 20.25 -4.93
CA THR A 407 0.14 20.00 -4.39
C THR A 407 1.23 20.36 -5.42
N ILE A 408 1.07 19.96 -6.68
CA ILE A 408 1.98 20.34 -7.78
C ILE A 408 2.10 21.86 -7.86
N VAL A 409 0.98 22.59 -7.96
CA VAL A 409 0.98 24.05 -8.08
C VAL A 409 1.63 24.74 -6.87
N VAL A 410 1.35 24.26 -5.65
CA VAL A 410 1.99 24.78 -4.43
C VAL A 410 3.50 24.58 -4.47
N ILE A 411 3.97 23.41 -4.92
CA ILE A 411 5.41 23.13 -5.06
C ILE A 411 6.04 24.09 -6.09
N VAL A 412 5.45 24.22 -7.28
CA VAL A 412 5.96 25.13 -8.34
C VAL A 412 6.11 26.55 -7.81
N LEU A 413 5.07 27.09 -7.15
CA LEU A 413 5.09 28.45 -6.62
C LEU A 413 6.08 28.62 -5.47
N THR A 414 6.16 27.63 -4.57
CA THR A 414 7.06 27.72 -3.41
C THR A 414 8.53 27.64 -3.85
N MET A 415 8.87 26.75 -4.78
CA MET A 415 10.22 26.63 -5.34
C MET A 415 10.62 27.86 -6.15
N GLY A 416 9.70 28.39 -6.96
CA GLY A 416 9.97 29.53 -7.82
C GLY A 416 10.11 30.87 -7.07
N VAL A 417 9.31 31.08 -6.02
CA VAL A 417 9.25 32.37 -5.31
C VAL A 417 10.14 32.41 -4.07
N TYR A 418 10.28 31.29 -3.34
CA TYR A 418 10.99 31.27 -2.06
C TYR A 418 12.32 30.52 -2.15
N ASP A 419 12.27 29.20 -2.17
CA ASP A 419 13.46 28.36 -2.14
C ASP A 419 13.11 26.92 -2.56
N PHE A 420 14.05 26.28 -3.25
CA PHE A 420 13.89 24.93 -3.79
C PHE A 420 13.75 23.87 -2.68
N VAL A 421 14.55 23.98 -1.62
CA VAL A 421 14.53 23.04 -0.49
C VAL A 421 13.20 23.17 0.26
N ILE A 422 12.75 24.40 0.50
CA ILE A 422 11.45 24.66 1.15
C ILE A 422 10.30 24.08 0.33
N GLY A 423 10.30 24.29 -0.99
CA GLY A 423 9.24 23.77 -1.86
C GLY A 423 9.14 22.24 -1.85
N ILE A 424 10.28 21.53 -1.85
CA ILE A 424 10.30 20.07 -1.71
C ILE A 424 9.72 19.64 -0.36
N LEU A 425 10.14 20.27 0.74
CA LEU A 425 9.65 19.94 2.09
C LEU A 425 8.14 20.13 2.21
N VAL A 426 7.61 21.24 1.69
CA VAL A 426 6.16 21.51 1.64
C VAL A 426 5.43 20.41 0.85
N GLY A 427 5.97 20.02 -0.31
CA GLY A 427 5.43 18.94 -1.13
C GLY A 427 5.36 17.60 -0.38
N ILE A 428 6.45 17.21 0.28
CA ILE A 428 6.52 15.97 1.07
C ILE A 428 5.52 15.98 2.22
N ILE A 429 5.39 17.11 2.93
CA ILE A 429 4.45 17.26 4.05
C ILE A 429 3.01 17.09 3.55
N ILE A 430 2.61 17.82 2.50
CA ILE A 430 1.26 17.76 1.95
C ILE A 430 0.95 16.34 1.46
N ALA A 431 1.86 15.72 0.71
CA ALA A 431 1.69 14.36 0.21
C ALA A 431 1.58 13.32 1.34
N SER A 432 2.36 13.47 2.41
CA SER A 432 2.31 12.58 3.58
C SER A 432 0.97 12.69 4.30
N PHE A 433 0.46 13.91 4.50
CA PHE A 433 -0.86 14.14 5.08
C PHE A 433 -1.98 13.60 4.20
N HIS A 434 -1.89 13.79 2.88
CA HIS A 434 -2.87 13.27 1.95
C HIS A 434 -2.89 11.74 1.96
N PHE A 435 -1.73 11.09 1.91
CA PHE A 435 -1.62 9.64 2.02
C PHE A 435 -2.20 9.12 3.34
N LEU A 436 -1.89 9.76 4.47
CA LEU A 436 -2.45 9.40 5.76
C LEU A 436 -3.98 9.52 5.75
N TYR A 437 -4.51 10.62 5.23
CA TYR A 437 -5.94 10.87 5.14
C TYR A 437 -6.66 9.81 4.29
N GLU A 438 -6.15 9.47 3.12
CA GLU A 438 -6.74 8.41 2.28
C GLU A 438 -6.73 7.04 2.97
N ASN A 439 -5.65 6.69 3.69
CA ASN A 439 -5.60 5.45 4.46
C ASN A 439 -6.67 5.40 5.57
N THR A 440 -7.04 6.53 6.16
CA THR A 440 -8.13 6.55 7.15
C THR A 440 -9.50 6.24 6.55
N LYS A 441 -9.71 6.41 5.23
CA LYS A 441 -11.00 6.17 4.57
C LYS A 441 -11.27 4.68 4.29
N ILE A 442 -10.23 3.84 4.31
CA ILE A 442 -10.38 2.40 4.10
C ILE A 442 -11.30 1.83 5.21
N PRO A 443 -12.40 1.13 4.85
CA PRO A 443 -13.31 0.58 5.85
C PRO A 443 -12.61 -0.52 6.65
N ILE A 444 -12.46 -0.33 7.96
CA ILE A 444 -11.83 -1.30 8.85
C ILE A 444 -12.80 -2.42 9.23
N ILE A 445 -14.08 -2.07 9.38
CA ILE A 445 -15.16 -3.02 9.61
C ILE A 445 -15.69 -3.42 8.24
N TYR A 446 -15.33 -4.62 7.80
CA TYR A 446 -15.71 -5.14 6.48
C TYR A 446 -17.19 -5.56 6.44
N SER A 447 -17.67 -6.17 7.52
CA SER A 447 -19.03 -6.69 7.61
C SER A 447 -19.45 -6.89 9.07
N GLN A 448 -20.77 -6.89 9.29
CA GLN A 448 -21.38 -7.01 10.62
C GLN A 448 -22.51 -8.03 10.55
N TYR A 449 -22.58 -8.94 11.55
CA TYR A 449 -23.60 -9.98 11.60
C TYR A 449 -24.14 -10.14 13.01
N THR A 450 -25.40 -10.58 13.12
CA THR A 450 -25.97 -11.08 14.39
C THR A 450 -25.91 -12.60 14.42
N GLY A 451 -25.99 -13.20 15.60
CA GLY A 451 -26.08 -14.66 15.76
C GLY A 451 -27.38 -15.29 15.23
N GLU A 452 -28.30 -14.49 14.68
CA GLU A 452 -29.44 -15.02 13.93
C GLU A 452 -28.99 -15.61 12.59
N VAL A 453 -28.01 -14.96 11.94
CA VAL A 453 -27.38 -15.35 10.68
C VAL A 453 -26.07 -16.08 10.93
N ALA A 454 -25.23 -15.55 11.82
CA ALA A 454 -23.94 -16.12 12.15
C ALA A 454 -24.07 -17.23 13.19
N ARG A 455 -24.20 -18.48 12.73
CA ARG A 455 -24.32 -19.66 13.59
C ARG A 455 -23.11 -20.58 13.47
N SER A 456 -22.84 -21.34 14.52
CA SER A 456 -21.82 -22.37 14.46
C SER A 456 -22.24 -23.53 13.55
N THR A 457 -21.28 -24.31 13.08
CA THR A 457 -21.53 -25.53 12.30
C THR A 457 -21.87 -26.76 13.18
N VAL A 458 -22.18 -26.54 14.46
CA VAL A 458 -22.57 -27.62 15.38
C VAL A 458 -24.01 -28.05 15.11
N ILE A 459 -24.21 -29.34 14.88
CA ILE A 459 -25.54 -29.94 14.78
C ILE A 459 -26.08 -30.12 16.19
N ARG A 460 -27.18 -29.42 16.46
CA ARG A 460 -27.83 -29.37 17.78
C ARG A 460 -29.22 -29.96 17.73
N HIS A 461 -29.72 -30.35 18.91
CA HIS A 461 -31.09 -30.83 19.04
C HIS A 461 -32.10 -29.77 18.54
N PRO A 462 -33.18 -30.14 17.81
CA PRO A 462 -34.11 -29.18 17.19
C PRO A 462 -34.66 -28.13 18.15
N LEU A 463 -35.02 -28.55 19.37
CA LEU A 463 -35.48 -27.61 20.40
C LEU A 463 -34.39 -26.60 20.75
N GLN A 464 -33.15 -27.05 21.02
CA GLN A 464 -32.04 -26.15 21.36
C GLN A 464 -31.79 -25.13 20.25
N LYS A 465 -31.90 -25.56 18.99
CA LYS A 465 -31.80 -24.67 17.84
C LYS A 465 -32.92 -23.62 17.81
N GLN A 466 -34.17 -23.99 18.09
CA GLN A 466 -35.27 -23.02 18.20
C GLN A 466 -35.04 -21.98 19.31
N PHE A 467 -34.44 -22.39 20.44
CA PHE A 467 -34.06 -21.45 21.49
C PHE A 467 -32.94 -20.51 21.02
N LEU A 468 -31.88 -21.06 20.44
CA LEU A 468 -30.73 -20.29 19.96
C LEU A 468 -31.11 -19.33 18.83
N SER A 469 -32.04 -19.67 17.94
CA SER A 469 -32.45 -18.76 16.86
C SER A 469 -33.15 -17.50 17.36
N LYS A 470 -33.76 -17.53 18.55
CA LYS A 470 -34.40 -16.35 19.17
C LYS A 470 -33.46 -15.55 20.07
N ILE A 471 -32.49 -16.24 20.68
CA ILE A 471 -31.47 -15.63 21.54
C ILE A 471 -30.27 -15.13 20.74
N GLY A 472 -30.05 -15.64 19.53
CA GLY A 472 -28.88 -15.38 18.69
C GLY A 472 -28.62 -13.91 18.40
N LYS A 473 -29.66 -13.05 18.42
CA LYS A 473 -29.53 -11.59 18.32
C LYS A 473 -28.71 -10.93 19.45
N GLN A 474 -28.44 -11.67 20.53
CA GLN A 474 -27.53 -11.26 21.60
C GLN A 474 -26.05 -11.52 21.26
N ILE A 475 -25.75 -12.19 20.16
CA ILE A 475 -24.41 -12.36 19.61
C ILE A 475 -24.25 -11.36 18.47
N TYR A 476 -23.18 -10.58 18.51
CA TYR A 476 -22.85 -9.60 17.48
C TYR A 476 -21.43 -9.85 16.99
N VAL A 477 -21.22 -9.91 15.68
CA VAL A 477 -19.93 -10.21 15.04
C VAL A 477 -19.49 -9.00 14.23
N LEU A 478 -18.31 -8.46 14.57
CA LEU A 478 -17.61 -7.44 13.80
C LEU A 478 -16.42 -8.08 13.10
N LYS A 479 -16.48 -8.19 11.77
CA LYS A 479 -15.32 -8.64 10.98
C LYS A 479 -14.42 -7.46 10.67
N LEU A 480 -13.19 -7.53 11.17
CA LEU A 480 -12.17 -6.49 10.99
C LEU A 480 -11.23 -6.87 9.85
N GLN A 481 -10.70 -5.86 9.17
CA GLN A 481 -9.74 -6.04 8.08
C GLN A 481 -8.65 -4.97 8.08
N SER A 482 -7.59 -5.22 7.29
CA SER A 482 -6.47 -4.30 7.06
C SER A 482 -5.60 -4.07 8.30
N PHE A 483 -4.79 -3.02 8.29
CA PHE A 483 -3.95 -2.57 9.39
C PHE A 483 -4.77 -1.79 10.42
N LEU A 484 -4.72 -2.21 11.69
CA LEU A 484 -5.28 -1.46 12.80
C LEU A 484 -4.19 -0.55 13.37
N PHE A 485 -4.41 0.75 13.27
CA PHE A 485 -3.49 1.77 13.77
C PHE A 485 -4.22 2.92 14.47
N PHE A 486 -3.47 3.85 15.09
CA PHE A 486 -4.02 4.99 15.84
C PHE A 486 -5.13 5.77 15.09
N GLY A 487 -5.02 5.93 13.77
CA GLY A 487 -5.99 6.66 12.95
C GLY A 487 -7.30 5.91 12.67
N THR A 488 -7.38 4.63 13.00
CA THR A 488 -8.50 3.74 12.65
C THR A 488 -9.23 3.19 13.86
N ILE A 489 -8.54 2.95 14.98
CA ILE A 489 -9.12 2.36 16.18
C ILE A 489 -10.31 3.17 16.75
N GLY A 490 -10.27 4.50 16.62
CA GLY A 490 -11.37 5.37 17.04
C GLY A 490 -12.69 5.09 16.32
N LYS A 491 -12.65 4.61 15.07
CA LYS A 491 -13.87 4.20 14.35
C LYS A 491 -14.46 2.93 14.95
N ILE A 492 -13.62 1.94 15.29
CA ILE A 492 -14.08 0.71 15.95
C ILE A 492 -14.65 1.06 17.33
N GLU A 493 -13.95 1.88 18.10
CA GLU A 493 -14.40 2.30 19.43
C GLU A 493 -15.76 3.00 19.36
N LYS A 494 -15.93 3.94 18.41
CA LYS A 494 -17.22 4.59 18.17
C LYS A 494 -18.30 3.58 17.78
N THR A 495 -18.05 2.70 16.81
CA THR A 495 -19.04 1.69 16.41
C THR A 495 -19.43 0.78 17.58
N VAL A 496 -18.48 0.35 18.42
CA VAL A 496 -18.80 -0.44 19.61
C VAL A 496 -19.64 0.37 20.59
N ARG A 497 -19.36 1.66 20.81
CA ARG A 497 -20.19 2.50 21.68
C ARG A 497 -21.61 2.65 21.13
N ASP A 498 -21.75 2.94 19.84
CA ASP A 498 -23.04 3.08 19.15
C ASP A 498 -23.88 1.79 19.28
N LEU A 499 -23.25 0.61 19.20
CA LEU A 499 -23.92 -0.69 19.38
C LEU A 499 -24.51 -0.89 20.79
N PHE A 500 -23.95 -0.22 21.81
CA PHE A 500 -24.38 -0.33 23.21
C PHE A 500 -25.24 0.86 23.67
N GLU A 501 -25.63 1.76 22.78
CA GLU A 501 -26.64 2.78 23.06
C GLU A 501 -28.02 2.15 23.36
N GLU A 502 -28.82 2.77 24.21
CA GLU A 502 -30.08 2.20 24.72
C GLU A 502 -31.04 1.79 23.59
N GLU A 503 -31.23 2.66 22.57
CA GLU A 503 -32.11 2.38 21.43
C GLU A 503 -31.69 1.11 20.67
N ASN A 504 -30.38 0.92 20.50
CA ASN A 504 -29.82 -0.23 19.80
C ASN A 504 -29.88 -1.49 20.67
N LEU A 505 -29.68 -1.38 21.98
CA LEU A 505 -29.82 -2.49 22.92
C LEU A 505 -31.26 -3.03 23.04
N HIS A 506 -32.27 -2.17 22.83
CA HIS A 506 -33.66 -2.61 22.75
C HIS A 506 -33.93 -3.49 21.51
N LYS A 507 -33.33 -3.15 20.37
CA LYS A 507 -33.44 -3.92 19.13
C LYS A 507 -32.60 -5.20 19.22
N ASN A 508 -31.32 -5.03 19.54
CA ASN A 508 -30.29 -6.06 19.62
C ASN A 508 -29.68 -6.06 21.01
N PRO A 509 -30.18 -6.87 21.95
CA PRO A 509 -29.66 -6.91 23.31
C PRO A 509 -28.31 -7.65 23.37
N ILE A 510 -27.23 -7.02 22.89
CA ILE A 510 -25.91 -7.62 22.71
C ILE A 510 -25.33 -8.07 24.05
N ARG A 511 -25.07 -9.38 24.19
CA ARG A 511 -24.39 -9.99 25.34
C ARG A 511 -22.98 -10.44 25.01
N TYR A 512 -22.75 -10.87 23.77
CA TYR A 512 -21.47 -11.35 23.27
C TYR A 512 -21.09 -10.55 22.03
N LEU A 513 -19.96 -9.85 22.07
CA LEU A 513 -19.38 -9.16 20.93
C LEU A 513 -18.15 -9.92 20.46
N ILE A 514 -18.19 -10.46 19.25
CA ILE A 514 -17.07 -11.14 18.59
C ILE A 514 -16.38 -10.14 17.68
N LEU A 515 -15.08 -9.93 17.89
CA LEU A 515 -14.19 -9.24 16.96
C LEU A 515 -13.40 -10.29 16.18
N ASP A 516 -13.63 -10.38 14.87
CA ASP A 516 -12.93 -11.32 13.99
C ASP A 516 -11.72 -10.65 13.32
N PHE A 517 -10.52 -11.16 13.64
CA PHE A 517 -9.23 -10.69 13.17
C PHE A 517 -8.70 -11.47 11.96
N LYS A 518 -9.51 -12.35 11.35
CA LYS A 518 -9.09 -13.17 10.20
C LYS A 518 -8.43 -12.34 9.09
N ASN A 519 -8.98 -11.17 8.76
CA ASN A 519 -8.46 -10.30 7.69
C ASN A 519 -7.61 -9.11 8.19
N VAL A 520 -7.28 -9.08 9.49
CA VAL A 520 -6.40 -8.04 10.07
C VAL A 520 -4.94 -8.38 9.77
N LEU A 521 -4.20 -7.44 9.17
CA LEU A 521 -2.82 -7.65 8.76
C LEU A 521 -1.84 -7.42 9.91
N ASN A 522 -2.02 -6.34 10.66
CA ASN A 522 -1.21 -6.02 11.84
C ASN A 522 -1.94 -5.04 12.76
N VAL A 523 -1.44 -4.88 13.99
CA VAL A 523 -1.98 -3.97 15.01
C VAL A 523 -0.83 -3.18 15.62
N ASP A 524 -0.89 -1.85 15.54
CA ASP A 524 0.08 -0.97 16.21
C ASP A 524 -0.20 -0.87 17.73
N PHE A 525 0.74 -0.25 18.46
CA PHE A 525 0.63 -0.10 19.91
C PHE A 525 -0.64 0.68 20.33
N SER A 526 -0.95 1.79 19.65
CA SER A 526 -2.09 2.64 19.98
C SER A 526 -3.44 1.97 19.71
N ALA A 527 -3.53 1.16 18.66
CA ALA A 527 -4.71 0.35 18.35
C ALA A 527 -4.88 -0.78 19.36
N ALA A 528 -3.78 -1.42 19.78
CA ALA A 528 -3.80 -2.42 20.84
C ALA A 528 -4.27 -1.81 22.19
N GLU A 529 -3.82 -0.60 22.53
CA GLU A 529 -4.31 0.15 23.70
C GLU A 529 -5.79 0.55 23.54
N GLY A 530 -6.22 0.94 22.34
CA GLY A 530 -7.63 1.23 22.08
C GLY A 530 -8.53 0.00 22.18
N LEU A 531 -8.04 -1.20 21.83
CA LEU A 531 -8.73 -2.46 22.11
C LEU A 531 -8.90 -2.72 23.61
N ASN A 532 -7.94 -2.29 24.43
CA ASN A 532 -8.06 -2.31 25.90
C ASN A 532 -9.17 -1.39 26.40
N ARG A 533 -9.30 -0.17 25.83
CA ARG A 533 -10.42 0.73 26.15
C ARG A 533 -11.77 0.13 25.74
N ILE A 534 -11.83 -0.50 24.56
CA ILE A 534 -13.01 -1.22 24.08
C ILE A 534 -13.37 -2.37 25.04
N LYS A 535 -12.38 -3.18 25.45
CA LYS A 535 -12.56 -4.27 26.43
C LYS A 535 -13.19 -3.76 27.71
N ASN A 536 -12.61 -2.72 28.30
CA ASN A 536 -13.08 -2.15 29.56
C ASN A 536 -14.53 -1.65 29.44
N PHE A 537 -14.84 -0.91 28.37
CA PHE A 537 -16.20 -0.46 28.08
C PHE A 537 -17.20 -1.63 27.96
N ILE A 538 -16.87 -2.69 27.20
CA ILE A 538 -17.76 -3.86 27.05
C ILE A 538 -18.02 -4.55 28.40
N ILE A 539 -16.98 -4.66 29.24
CA ILE A 539 -17.07 -5.29 30.55
C ILE A 539 -17.94 -4.47 31.50
N GLU A 540 -17.80 -3.14 31.49
CA GLU A 540 -18.66 -2.19 32.22
C GLU A 540 -20.12 -2.33 31.80
N GLN A 541 -20.38 -2.51 30.50
CA GLN A 541 -21.70 -2.80 29.95
C GLN A 541 -22.21 -4.22 30.28
N ASN A 542 -21.51 -4.99 31.13
CA ASN A 542 -21.83 -6.36 31.50
C ASN A 542 -22.01 -7.33 30.31
N ALA A 543 -21.22 -7.12 29.25
CA ALA A 543 -21.12 -8.00 28.09
C ALA A 543 -19.77 -8.71 28.05
N TYR A 544 -19.64 -9.62 27.10
CA TYR A 544 -18.44 -10.41 26.84
C TYR A 544 -17.79 -9.95 25.55
N MET A 545 -16.47 -9.83 25.57
CA MET A 545 -15.65 -9.57 24.39
C MET A 545 -15.00 -10.88 23.97
N ILE A 546 -15.21 -11.28 22.72
CA ILE A 546 -14.58 -12.46 22.14
C ILE A 546 -13.69 -12.01 20.99
N ILE A 547 -12.47 -12.52 20.94
CA ILE A 547 -11.53 -12.29 19.84
C ILE A 547 -11.38 -13.59 19.08
N SER A 548 -11.77 -13.58 17.80
CA SER A 548 -11.44 -14.65 16.87
C SER A 548 -10.15 -14.29 16.16
N ILE A 549 -9.09 -15.03 16.41
CA ILE A 549 -7.77 -14.81 15.82
C ILE A 549 -7.10 -16.15 15.60
N GLY A 550 -6.72 -16.42 14.35
CA GLY A 550 -5.95 -17.61 14.00
C GLY A 550 -4.52 -17.55 14.55
N ASP A 551 -3.65 -18.40 14.01
CA ASP A 551 -2.23 -18.48 14.41
C ASP A 551 -1.44 -17.25 13.89
N LYS A 552 -1.68 -16.08 14.51
CA LYS A 552 -1.05 -14.79 14.20
C LYS A 552 -0.22 -14.30 15.39
N ASP A 553 1.00 -14.82 15.50
CA ASP A 553 1.91 -14.56 16.63
C ASP A 553 2.20 -13.08 16.85
N ASN A 554 2.40 -12.30 15.78
CA ASN A 554 2.74 -10.87 15.90
C ASN A 554 1.60 -10.07 16.55
N ILE A 555 0.35 -10.29 16.14
CA ILE A 555 -0.80 -9.57 16.69
C ILE A 555 -1.03 -9.99 18.13
N LEU A 556 -1.01 -11.30 18.42
CA LEU A 556 -1.16 -11.81 19.78
C LEU A 556 -0.10 -11.25 20.72
N THR A 557 1.15 -11.12 20.26
CA THR A 557 2.24 -10.52 21.01
C THR A 557 1.99 -9.04 21.28
N SER A 558 1.56 -8.26 20.27
CA SER A 558 1.18 -6.85 20.47
C SER A 558 0.07 -6.69 21.52
N LEU A 559 -0.97 -7.53 21.47
CA LEU A 559 -2.08 -7.50 22.43
C LEU A 559 -1.65 -7.92 23.84
N LYS A 560 -0.74 -8.91 23.96
CA LYS A 560 -0.13 -9.30 25.25
C LYS A 560 0.69 -8.17 25.85
N ASN A 561 1.53 -7.51 25.05
CA ASN A 561 2.44 -6.47 25.52
C ASN A 561 1.72 -5.24 26.07
N VAL A 562 0.50 -4.94 25.61
CA VAL A 562 -0.33 -3.87 26.17
C VAL A 562 -1.19 -4.32 27.36
N GLY A 563 -1.02 -5.57 27.80
CA GLY A 563 -1.80 -6.14 28.89
C GLY A 563 -3.27 -6.35 28.56
N LEU A 564 -3.62 -6.62 27.29
CA LEU A 564 -5.01 -6.96 26.93
C LEU A 564 -5.51 -8.17 27.74
N PHE A 565 -4.61 -9.12 27.96
CA PHE A 565 -4.82 -10.35 28.73
C PHE A 565 -4.30 -10.25 30.17
N ASP A 566 -3.76 -9.10 30.58
CA ASP A 566 -3.37 -8.90 31.97
C ASP A 566 -4.64 -8.67 32.79
N HIS A 567 -4.69 -9.32 33.95
CA HIS A 567 -5.90 -9.45 34.73
C HIS A 567 -5.67 -9.02 36.17
N GLU A 568 -6.32 -7.93 36.59
CA GLU A 568 -6.34 -7.51 38.00
C GLU A 568 -7.49 -8.16 38.80
N ASN A 569 -8.55 -8.65 38.12
CA ASN A 569 -9.76 -9.20 38.74
C ASN A 569 -10.29 -10.44 38.01
N GLU A 570 -10.70 -11.49 38.74
CA GLU A 570 -11.28 -12.75 38.19
C GLU A 570 -12.48 -12.50 37.26
N ALA A 571 -13.29 -11.46 37.53
CA ALA A 571 -14.43 -11.10 36.70
C ALA A 571 -14.03 -10.68 35.27
N MET A 572 -12.86 -10.03 35.10
CA MET A 572 -12.35 -9.66 33.78
C MET A 572 -11.80 -10.87 33.01
N ILE A 573 -11.24 -11.86 33.71
CA ILE A 573 -10.75 -13.12 33.12
C ILE A 573 -11.89 -13.87 32.43
N SER A 574 -13.06 -13.91 33.06
CA SER A 574 -14.20 -14.65 32.51
C SER A 574 -14.84 -14.01 31.27
N LYS A 575 -14.72 -12.68 31.11
CA LYS A 575 -15.46 -11.91 30.10
C LYS A 575 -14.70 -11.65 28.80
N LEU A 576 -13.38 -11.87 28.79
CA LEU A 576 -12.56 -11.85 27.58
C LEU A 576 -12.23 -13.29 27.17
N GLN A 577 -12.58 -13.68 25.94
CA GLN A 577 -12.26 -15.00 25.41
C GLN A 577 -11.56 -14.88 24.06
N VAL A 578 -10.64 -15.81 23.78
CA VAL A 578 -9.90 -15.85 22.50
C VAL A 578 -10.05 -17.23 21.88
N PHE A 579 -10.39 -17.29 20.60
CA PHE A 579 -10.54 -18.53 19.86
C PHE A 579 -9.79 -18.47 18.52
N GLN A 580 -9.37 -19.64 18.04
CA GLN A 580 -8.63 -19.79 16.78
C GLN A 580 -9.43 -19.34 15.56
N ASP A 581 -10.76 -19.51 15.57
CA ASP A 581 -11.62 -19.17 14.44
C ASP A 581 -13.02 -18.71 14.88
N LEU A 582 -13.75 -18.18 13.90
CA LEU A 582 -15.08 -17.62 14.11
C LEU A 582 -16.10 -18.71 14.50
N ASN A 583 -15.92 -19.94 14.02
CA ASN A 583 -16.82 -21.05 14.33
C ASN A 583 -16.73 -21.42 15.82
N ALA A 584 -15.52 -21.57 16.33
CA ALA A 584 -15.25 -21.84 17.74
C ALA A 584 -15.80 -20.73 18.65
N SER A 585 -15.68 -19.47 18.19
CA SER A 585 -16.24 -18.31 18.90
C SER A 585 -17.76 -18.37 18.99
N LEU A 586 -18.43 -18.67 17.87
CA LEU A 586 -19.89 -18.83 17.82
C LEU A 586 -20.36 -20.04 18.62
N GLU A 587 -19.69 -21.18 18.50
CA GLU A 587 -19.97 -22.40 19.23
C GLU A 587 -19.94 -22.16 20.75
N TRP A 588 -18.90 -21.45 21.23
CA TRP A 588 -18.78 -21.11 22.64
C TRP A 588 -19.92 -20.23 23.12
N CYS A 589 -20.28 -19.17 22.38
CA CYS A 589 -21.40 -18.30 22.73
C CYS A 589 -22.74 -19.06 22.81
N GLU A 590 -23.00 -19.96 21.85
CA GLU A 590 -24.19 -20.81 21.85
C GLU A 590 -24.20 -21.77 23.05
N ASN A 591 -23.06 -22.41 23.35
CA ASN A 591 -22.91 -23.32 24.48
C ASN A 591 -23.13 -22.60 25.83
N GLU A 592 -22.66 -21.36 25.96
CA GLU A 592 -22.90 -20.53 27.14
C GLU A 592 -24.40 -20.22 27.34
N PHE A 593 -25.13 -19.92 26.27
CA PHE A 593 -26.58 -19.74 26.35
C PHE A 593 -27.29 -21.01 26.80
N LEU A 594 -26.92 -22.16 26.25
CA LEU A 594 -27.51 -23.46 26.61
C LEU A 594 -27.17 -23.85 28.06
N THR A 595 -25.98 -23.53 28.53
CA THR A 595 -25.55 -23.78 29.92
C THR A 595 -26.36 -22.94 30.90
N LYS A 596 -26.51 -21.64 30.63
CA LYS A 596 -27.39 -20.75 31.41
C LYS A 596 -28.84 -21.22 31.38
N PHE A 597 -29.30 -21.73 30.24
CA PHE A 597 -30.65 -22.25 30.11
C PHE A 597 -30.88 -23.50 30.99
N LYS A 598 -29.92 -24.45 30.99
CA LYS A 598 -29.97 -25.62 31.89
C LYS A 598 -29.97 -25.23 33.37
N GLN A 599 -29.20 -24.21 33.75
CA GLN A 599 -29.21 -23.68 35.12
C GLN A 599 -30.58 -23.09 35.47
N TYR A 600 -31.18 -22.31 34.56
CA TYR A 600 -32.53 -21.77 34.73
C TYR A 600 -33.61 -22.85 34.86
N GLN A 601 -33.51 -23.93 34.06
CA GLN A 601 -34.40 -25.09 34.20
C GLN A 601 -34.28 -25.76 35.57
N LYS A 602 -33.06 -25.95 36.08
CA LYS A 602 -32.83 -26.50 37.43
C LYS A 602 -33.45 -25.60 38.50
N TYR A 603 -33.23 -24.29 38.41
CA TYR A 603 -33.84 -23.32 39.31
C TYR A 603 -35.38 -23.44 39.31
N LYS A 604 -36.01 -23.44 38.13
CA LYS A 604 -37.48 -23.55 38.01
C LYS A 604 -38.04 -24.86 38.57
N LYS A 605 -37.30 -25.97 38.46
CA LYS A 605 -37.70 -27.26 39.06
C LYS A 605 -37.64 -27.20 40.58
N VAL A 606 -36.58 -26.61 41.14
CA VAL A 606 -36.44 -26.41 42.59
C VAL A 606 -37.54 -25.48 43.12
N GLU A 607 -37.79 -24.36 42.44
CA GLU A 607 -38.86 -23.42 42.77
C GLU A 607 -40.25 -24.08 42.76
N ALA A 608 -40.53 -24.93 41.76
CA ALA A 608 -41.79 -25.67 41.67
C ALA A 608 -41.93 -26.78 42.73
N SER A 609 -40.83 -27.36 43.22
CA SER A 609 -40.87 -28.31 44.35
C SER A 609 -41.07 -27.62 45.70
N MET A 610 -40.72 -26.34 45.85
CA MET A 610 -40.89 -25.57 47.08
C MET A 610 -42.31 -25.02 47.26
N SER A 611 -43.11 -24.91 46.19
CA SER A 611 -44.50 -24.45 46.25
C SER A 611 -45.50 -25.53 46.73
N ILE A 612 -45.02 -26.72 47.13
CA ILE A 612 -45.81 -27.77 47.77
C ILE A 612 -45.63 -27.63 49.30
N PRO A 613 -46.68 -27.35 50.08
CA PRO A 613 -46.53 -27.17 51.52
C PRO A 613 -46.19 -28.51 52.16
N THR A 614 -44.94 -28.67 52.60
CA THR A 614 -44.53 -29.77 53.47
C THR A 614 -43.83 -29.18 54.70
N SER A 615 -44.37 -29.51 55.86
CA SER A 615 -43.86 -29.11 57.16
C SER A 615 -42.58 -29.90 57.48
N SER A 616 -41.41 -29.37 57.13
CA SER A 616 -40.17 -29.57 57.90
C SER A 616 -38.95 -28.88 57.26
N SER A 617 -38.19 -28.19 58.14
CA SER A 617 -36.80 -27.72 58.01
C SER A 617 -36.51 -26.55 57.04
N GLU A 618 -36.58 -25.32 57.56
CA GLU A 618 -36.35 -24.05 56.84
C GLU A 618 -34.85 -23.70 56.65
N ASP A 619 -33.92 -24.18 57.50
CA ASP A 619 -32.55 -23.62 57.52
C ASP A 619 -31.57 -24.16 56.45
N ASN A 620 -31.74 -25.41 55.97
CA ASN A 620 -30.87 -25.97 54.91
C ASN A 620 -31.36 -25.70 53.49
N GLN A 621 -32.60 -25.20 53.32
CA GLN A 621 -33.22 -25.00 52.01
C GLN A 621 -32.84 -23.66 51.37
N HIS A 622 -32.63 -22.60 52.17
CA HIS A 622 -32.27 -21.27 51.67
C HIS A 622 -30.85 -21.18 51.06
N LEU A 623 -29.90 -22.00 51.54
CA LEU A 623 -28.51 -22.03 51.03
C LEU A 623 -28.40 -22.62 49.61
N GLN A 624 -29.28 -23.56 49.22
CA GLN A 624 -29.26 -24.14 47.87
C GLN A 624 -29.86 -23.20 46.81
N VAL A 625 -30.83 -22.36 47.17
CA VAL A 625 -31.53 -21.45 46.24
C VAL A 625 -30.61 -20.31 45.79
N ASN A 626 -29.76 -19.78 46.67
CA ASN A 626 -28.79 -18.72 46.30
C ASN A 626 -27.77 -19.16 45.25
N LYS A 627 -27.50 -20.47 45.14
CA LYS A 627 -26.56 -21.02 44.14
C LYS A 627 -27.14 -21.02 42.72
N TYR A 628 -28.46 -20.83 42.58
CA TYR A 628 -29.19 -20.88 41.31
C TYR A 628 -30.10 -19.67 41.08
N ALA A 629 -29.89 -18.56 41.81
CA ALA A 629 -30.77 -17.39 41.80
C ALA A 629 -31.19 -16.96 40.37
N ALA A 630 -32.49 -16.66 40.21
CA ALA A 630 -33.03 -16.21 38.93
C ALA A 630 -32.32 -14.95 38.44
N LEU A 631 -32.04 -14.89 37.13
CA LEU A 631 -31.53 -13.67 36.50
C LEU A 631 -32.53 -12.51 36.75
N PRO A 632 -32.07 -11.34 37.22
CA PRO A 632 -32.97 -10.21 37.45
C PRO A 632 -33.51 -9.68 36.12
N ILE A 633 -34.80 -9.35 36.09
CA ILE A 633 -35.49 -8.72 34.94
C ILE A 633 -35.21 -7.21 34.98
N ASN A 634 -33.94 -6.84 34.82
CA ASN A 634 -33.48 -5.45 34.90
C ASN A 634 -32.78 -4.97 33.62
N THR A 635 -32.50 -5.88 32.68
CA THR A 635 -31.83 -5.56 31.41
C THR A 635 -32.59 -6.17 30.23
N PRO A 636 -32.60 -5.53 29.04
CA PRO A 636 -33.20 -6.10 27.84
C PRO A 636 -32.71 -7.52 27.50
N ARG A 637 -31.44 -7.81 27.84
CA ARG A 637 -30.77 -9.10 27.66
C ARG A 637 -31.39 -10.19 28.52
N ASN A 638 -31.56 -9.93 29.82
CA ASN A 638 -32.15 -10.89 30.75
C ASN A 638 -33.65 -11.06 30.47
N THR A 639 -34.36 -9.98 30.17
CA THR A 639 -35.78 -10.02 29.82
C THR A 639 -36.02 -10.89 28.59
N ASN A 640 -35.23 -10.69 27.53
CA ASN A 640 -35.28 -11.51 26.33
C ASN A 640 -34.95 -12.98 26.65
N PHE A 641 -33.88 -13.23 27.41
CA PHE A 641 -33.46 -14.59 27.78
C PHE A 641 -34.55 -15.35 28.55
N ILE A 642 -35.10 -14.74 29.60
CA ILE A 642 -36.12 -15.36 30.46
C ILE A 642 -37.40 -15.62 29.66
N LYS A 643 -37.83 -14.67 28.82
CA LYS A 643 -39.02 -14.82 27.97
C LYS A 643 -38.91 -16.05 27.07
N GLU A 644 -37.82 -16.17 26.32
CA GLU A 644 -37.62 -17.29 25.39
C GLU A 644 -37.39 -18.62 26.14
N ALA A 645 -36.68 -18.58 27.27
CA ALA A 645 -36.49 -19.76 28.12
C ALA A 645 -37.82 -20.32 28.65
N GLN A 646 -38.73 -19.46 29.10
CA GLN A 646 -40.07 -19.88 29.54
C GLN A 646 -40.90 -20.45 28.41
N GLN A 647 -40.87 -19.85 27.22
CA GLN A 647 -41.57 -20.37 26.05
C GLN A 647 -41.04 -21.74 25.64
N TYR A 648 -39.72 -21.93 25.67
CA TYR A 648 -39.11 -23.23 25.44
C TYR A 648 -39.60 -24.27 26.45
N ILE A 649 -39.54 -23.98 27.76
CA ILE A 649 -39.96 -24.92 28.80
C ILE A 649 -41.43 -25.33 28.61
N LYS A 650 -42.31 -24.39 28.25
CA LYS A 650 -43.72 -24.68 27.93
C LYS A 650 -43.90 -25.59 26.71
N LYS A 651 -43.06 -25.42 25.68
CA LYS A 651 -43.07 -26.28 24.48
C LYS A 651 -42.51 -27.66 24.79
N GLU A 652 -41.40 -27.72 25.51
CA GLU A 652 -40.76 -28.97 25.93
C GLU A 652 -41.74 -29.78 26.80
N SER A 653 -42.41 -29.15 27.77
CA SER A 653 -43.40 -29.82 28.61
C SER A 653 -44.64 -30.27 27.83
N SER A 654 -45.14 -29.50 26.86
CA SER A 654 -46.29 -29.92 26.04
C SER A 654 -45.97 -31.08 25.10
N ILE A 655 -44.72 -31.20 24.66
CA ILE A 655 -44.24 -32.33 23.84
C ILE A 655 -44.00 -33.56 24.70
N ILE A 656 -43.37 -33.41 25.88
CA ILE A 656 -43.11 -34.51 26.83
C ILE A 656 -44.41 -35.04 27.46
N HIS A 657 -45.44 -34.20 27.65
CA HIS A 657 -46.72 -34.58 28.26
C HIS A 657 -47.83 -34.99 27.28
N LYS A 658 -47.57 -35.08 25.96
CA LYS A 658 -48.38 -35.96 25.08
C LYS A 658 -48.05 -37.42 25.46
N PRO A 659 -49.03 -38.27 25.76
CA PRO A 659 -48.87 -39.31 26.76
C PRO A 659 -47.88 -40.42 26.35
N LEU A 660 -46.76 -40.50 27.06
CA LEU A 660 -46.09 -41.77 27.43
C LEU A 660 -46.92 -42.57 28.48
N ARG A 661 -48.16 -42.16 28.74
CA ARG A 661 -49.13 -42.80 29.64
C ARG A 661 -50.37 -43.25 28.86
N SER A 662 -50.21 -44.27 28.01
CA SER A 662 -51.34 -45.12 27.64
C SER A 662 -50.85 -46.49 27.21
N THR A 663 -50.47 -47.32 28.17
CA THR A 663 -51.08 -48.63 28.44
C THR A 663 -50.28 -49.37 29.51
N SER A 664 -51.01 -50.10 30.35
CA SER A 664 -50.56 -51.07 31.36
C SER A 664 -49.91 -50.53 32.64
N THR A 665 -50.71 -50.59 33.70
CA THR A 665 -50.29 -51.15 35.00
C THR A 665 -49.34 -52.34 34.82
N SER A 666 -48.31 -52.39 35.68
CA SER A 666 -47.32 -53.46 35.89
C SER A 666 -46.02 -53.41 35.07
N THR A 667 -44.91 -53.46 35.83
CA THR A 667 -43.49 -53.64 35.47
C THR A 667 -42.70 -52.43 34.96
N ASN A 668 -41.76 -51.98 35.79
CA ASN A 668 -40.58 -51.18 35.42
C ASN A 668 -39.72 -52.01 34.45
N VAL A 669 -40.08 -52.04 33.17
CA VAL A 669 -39.17 -52.51 32.12
C VAL A 669 -38.47 -51.26 31.59
N GLU A 670 -37.20 -51.08 31.93
CA GLU A 670 -36.35 -50.06 31.27
C GLU A 670 -36.41 -50.30 29.76
N LEU A 671 -36.92 -49.31 29.03
CA LEU A 671 -36.89 -49.32 27.57
C LEU A 671 -35.43 -49.41 27.11
N GLN A 672 -35.06 -50.48 26.41
CA GLN A 672 -33.70 -50.66 25.89
C GLN A 672 -33.42 -49.74 24.70
N GLU A 673 -32.19 -49.24 24.62
CA GLU A 673 -31.70 -48.47 23.47
C GLU A 673 -31.80 -49.28 22.17
N PRO A 674 -32.10 -48.65 21.01
CA PRO A 674 -32.10 -47.20 20.73
C PRO A 674 -33.45 -46.48 20.88
N LEU A 675 -34.50 -47.13 21.40
CA LEU A 675 -35.85 -46.54 21.37
C LEU A 675 -35.97 -45.22 22.17
N PRO A 676 -35.47 -45.13 23.43
CA PRO A 676 -35.48 -43.86 24.18
C PRO A 676 -34.67 -42.76 23.50
N LEU A 677 -33.47 -43.08 23.00
CA LEU A 677 -32.61 -42.14 22.29
C LEU A 677 -33.26 -41.62 21.00
N LEU A 678 -33.93 -42.51 20.24
CA LEU A 678 -34.65 -42.17 19.02
C LEU A 678 -35.81 -41.23 19.33
N LEU A 679 -36.68 -41.59 20.28
CA LEU A 679 -37.83 -40.77 20.67
C LEU A 679 -37.40 -39.39 21.17
N PHE A 680 -36.31 -39.33 21.95
CA PHE A 680 -35.74 -38.06 22.39
C PHE A 680 -35.27 -37.22 21.20
N SER A 681 -34.47 -37.80 20.31
CA SER A 681 -33.87 -37.07 19.18
C SER A 681 -34.91 -36.63 18.13
N LEU A 682 -36.08 -37.26 18.10
CA LEU A 682 -37.20 -36.92 17.22
C LEU A 682 -38.15 -35.85 17.81
N GLN A 683 -37.91 -35.36 19.03
CA GLN A 683 -38.74 -34.34 19.66
C GLN A 683 -38.80 -33.06 18.81
N GLY A 684 -40.02 -32.67 18.42
CA GLY A 684 -40.25 -31.51 17.56
C GLY A 684 -40.13 -31.79 16.06
N LEU A 685 -39.73 -33.01 15.65
CA LEU A 685 -39.61 -33.41 14.24
C LEU A 685 -40.78 -34.26 13.75
N SER A 686 -41.29 -35.16 14.61
CA SER A 686 -42.43 -36.04 14.32
C SER A 686 -43.46 -36.04 15.46
N ASN A 687 -44.72 -36.29 15.11
CA ASN A 687 -45.85 -36.41 16.02
C ASN A 687 -46.25 -37.87 16.31
N LYS A 688 -45.51 -38.85 15.75
CA LYS A 688 -45.79 -40.27 15.92
C LYS A 688 -45.40 -40.75 17.33
N ASP A 689 -46.10 -41.77 17.82
CA ASP A 689 -45.98 -42.30 19.17
C ASP A 689 -44.90 -43.39 19.29
N GLU A 690 -44.65 -43.85 20.51
CA GLU A 690 -43.69 -44.90 20.80
C GLU A 690 -43.99 -46.20 20.03
N SER A 691 -45.27 -46.59 19.93
CA SER A 691 -45.67 -47.84 19.27
C SER A 691 -45.31 -47.85 17.78
N TYR A 692 -45.34 -46.68 17.14
CA TYR A 692 -44.91 -46.50 15.76
C TYR A 692 -43.40 -46.66 15.61
N TRP A 693 -42.61 -45.97 16.43
CA TRP A 693 -41.14 -45.98 16.34
C TRP A 693 -40.49 -47.28 16.82
N LYS A 694 -41.14 -48.03 17.72
CA LYS A 694 -40.69 -49.36 18.14
C LYS A 694 -40.54 -50.34 16.96
N LYS A 695 -41.31 -50.15 15.88
CA LYS A 695 -41.24 -50.98 14.66
C LYS A 695 -39.93 -50.80 13.88
N LEU A 696 -39.19 -49.72 14.15
CA LEU A 696 -37.93 -49.37 13.49
C LEU A 696 -36.70 -49.92 14.23
N VAL A 697 -36.79 -50.11 15.55
CA VAL A 697 -35.70 -50.58 16.41
C VAL A 697 -34.93 -51.79 15.87
N PRO A 698 -35.58 -52.87 15.35
CA PRO A 698 -34.88 -54.06 14.88
C PRO A 698 -33.96 -53.83 13.67
N PHE A 699 -34.07 -52.70 12.99
CA PHE A 699 -33.26 -52.37 11.82
C PHE A 699 -31.96 -51.66 12.17
N PHE A 700 -31.84 -51.10 13.39
CA PHE A 700 -30.65 -50.38 13.82
C PHE A 700 -29.51 -51.32 14.20
N GLU A 701 -28.30 -50.93 13.79
CA GLU A 701 -27.06 -51.58 14.18
C GLU A 701 -26.27 -50.67 15.10
N LYS A 702 -25.87 -51.17 16.28
CA LYS A 702 -24.99 -50.44 17.20
C LYS A 702 -23.55 -50.54 16.73
N ARG A 703 -22.87 -49.41 16.56
CA ARG A 703 -21.47 -49.34 16.15
C ARG A 703 -20.69 -48.43 17.09
N ILE A 704 -19.48 -48.86 17.45
CA ILE A 704 -18.53 -48.06 18.22
C ILE A 704 -17.42 -47.66 17.25
N ILE A 705 -17.15 -46.36 17.15
CA ILE A 705 -16.10 -45.78 16.33
C ILE A 705 -15.01 -45.30 17.29
N ASN A 706 -13.79 -45.80 17.12
CA ASN A 706 -12.67 -45.40 17.96
C ASN A 706 -12.25 -43.96 17.65
N ALA A 707 -11.56 -43.31 18.58
CA ALA A 707 -10.97 -42.00 18.33
C ALA A 707 -10.11 -42.01 17.05
N ASP A 708 -10.27 -40.97 16.23
CA ASP A 708 -9.62 -40.80 14.92
C ASP A 708 -9.97 -41.81 13.82
N GLU A 709 -10.84 -42.78 14.08
CA GLU A 709 -11.34 -43.69 13.05
C GLU A 709 -12.29 -42.95 12.08
N GLU A 710 -12.09 -43.17 10.78
CA GLU A 710 -12.89 -42.56 9.71
C GLU A 710 -13.92 -43.55 9.17
N LEU A 711 -15.18 -43.14 9.22
CA LEU A 711 -16.28 -43.83 8.55
C LEU A 711 -16.52 -43.17 7.19
N HIS A 712 -16.07 -43.83 6.14
CA HIS A 712 -16.34 -43.43 4.77
C HIS A 712 -17.73 -43.92 4.35
N ILE A 713 -18.59 -42.98 3.95
CA ILE A 713 -19.89 -43.28 3.35
C ILE A 713 -19.83 -42.87 1.89
N ALA A 714 -20.06 -43.81 0.97
CA ALA A 714 -19.99 -43.50 -0.45
C ALA A 714 -21.08 -42.48 -0.81
N PRO A 715 -20.87 -41.53 -1.75
CA PRO A 715 -21.86 -40.52 -2.10
C PRO A 715 -23.23 -41.08 -2.50
N THR A 716 -23.26 -42.30 -3.06
CA THR A 716 -24.45 -43.01 -3.53
C THR A 716 -25.20 -43.78 -2.43
N GLU A 717 -24.63 -43.92 -1.23
CA GLU A 717 -25.23 -44.68 -0.14
C GLU A 717 -26.17 -43.81 0.70
N SER A 718 -27.36 -44.36 0.99
CA SER A 718 -28.27 -43.82 1.98
C SER A 718 -27.85 -44.26 3.38
N PHE A 719 -27.99 -43.37 4.35
CA PHE A 719 -27.72 -43.69 5.74
C PHE A 719 -28.57 -42.85 6.69
N PHE A 720 -28.80 -43.39 7.88
CA PHE A 720 -29.39 -42.67 8.99
C PHE A 720 -28.62 -43.04 10.26
N VAL A 721 -28.08 -42.04 10.95
CA VAL A 721 -27.24 -42.20 12.13
C VAL A 721 -27.86 -41.45 13.29
N LEU A 722 -28.00 -42.16 14.41
CA LEU A 722 -28.45 -41.65 15.69
C LEU A 722 -27.28 -41.71 16.67
N MET A 723 -26.96 -40.57 17.29
CA MET A 723 -25.76 -40.44 18.10
C MET A 723 -26.04 -40.68 19.59
N GLU A 724 -25.44 -41.71 20.19
CA GLU A 724 -25.63 -42.09 21.60
C GLU A 724 -24.65 -41.35 22.52
N SER A 725 -23.35 -41.40 22.20
CA SER A 725 -22.29 -40.81 23.01
C SER A 725 -21.04 -40.50 22.16
N GLY A 726 -20.21 -39.56 22.61
CA GLY A 726 -19.00 -39.12 21.90
C GLY A 726 -19.19 -37.81 21.13
N VAL A 727 -18.32 -37.55 20.16
CA VAL A 727 -18.39 -36.38 19.26
C VAL A 727 -17.91 -36.82 17.88
N LEU A 728 -18.73 -36.56 16.87
CA LEU A 728 -18.45 -36.96 15.48
C LEU A 728 -18.34 -35.71 14.61
N THR A 729 -17.25 -35.54 13.89
CA THR A 729 -17.09 -34.44 12.92
C THR A 729 -17.39 -34.97 11.53
N VAL A 730 -18.25 -34.25 10.80
CA VAL A 730 -18.61 -34.59 9.43
C VAL A 730 -17.95 -33.57 8.51
N THR A 731 -17.02 -34.02 7.69
CA THR A 731 -16.29 -33.15 6.75
C THR A 731 -16.84 -33.33 5.34
N TYR A 732 -17.25 -32.22 4.72
CA TYR A 732 -17.71 -32.09 3.35
C TYR A 732 -16.59 -31.52 2.50
N TYR A 733 -16.00 -32.37 1.66
CA TYR A 733 -15.00 -31.96 0.68
C TYR A 733 -15.72 -31.49 -0.59
N ILE A 734 -15.71 -30.18 -0.86
CA ILE A 734 -16.33 -29.59 -2.05
C ILE A 734 -15.35 -29.62 -3.24
N ASN A 735 -14.07 -29.33 -2.98
CA ASN A 735 -12.96 -29.50 -3.91
C ASN A 735 -11.66 -29.72 -3.11
N SER A 736 -10.50 -29.80 -3.77
CA SER A 736 -9.19 -30.04 -3.12
C SER A 736 -8.76 -28.97 -2.11
N SER A 737 -9.41 -27.80 -2.11
CA SER A 737 -9.02 -26.63 -1.30
C SER A 737 -10.09 -26.12 -0.34
N ALA A 738 -11.35 -26.54 -0.48
CA ALA A 738 -12.50 -26.02 0.27
C ALA A 738 -13.26 -27.15 0.96
N ASN A 739 -13.17 -27.15 2.29
CA ASN A 739 -13.80 -28.12 3.17
C ASN A 739 -14.71 -27.41 4.15
N ILE A 740 -15.91 -27.96 4.37
CA ILE A 740 -16.82 -27.53 5.42
C ILE A 740 -16.93 -28.67 6.43
N TYR A 741 -16.88 -28.37 7.71
CA TYR A 741 -17.05 -29.37 8.75
C TYR A 741 -18.24 -29.02 9.65
N GLU A 742 -19.00 -30.03 10.03
CA GLU A 742 -20.05 -29.95 11.04
C GLU A 742 -19.68 -30.84 12.23
N THR A 743 -20.10 -30.46 13.43
CA THR A 743 -19.88 -31.26 14.64
C THR A 743 -21.19 -31.84 15.15
N LEU A 744 -21.29 -33.16 15.20
CA LEU A 744 -22.42 -33.92 15.70
C LEU A 744 -22.27 -34.16 17.22
N LEU A 745 -23.30 -33.82 17.98
CA LEU A 745 -23.36 -34.01 19.44
C LEU A 745 -24.33 -35.15 19.84
N PRO A 746 -24.25 -35.69 21.08
CA PRO A 746 -25.15 -36.76 21.51
C PRO A 746 -26.61 -36.37 21.40
N ARG A 747 -27.47 -37.35 21.11
CA ARG A 747 -28.91 -37.19 20.92
C ARG A 747 -29.29 -36.32 19.73
N THR A 748 -28.45 -36.34 18.71
CA THR A 748 -28.74 -35.74 17.41
C THR A 748 -28.78 -36.80 16.33
N ILE A 749 -29.38 -36.43 15.21
CA ILE A 749 -29.60 -37.30 14.06
C ILE A 749 -28.92 -36.66 12.86
N ILE A 750 -28.30 -37.50 12.04
CA ILE A 750 -27.90 -37.14 10.68
C ILE A 750 -28.32 -38.23 9.72
N GLY A 751 -28.80 -37.85 8.54
CA GLY A 751 -29.15 -38.82 7.52
C GLY A 751 -29.08 -38.24 6.12
N ARG A 752 -28.91 -39.14 5.16
CA ARG A 752 -28.99 -38.85 3.74
C ARG A 752 -29.74 -40.00 3.07
N PHE A 753 -30.76 -39.67 2.31
CA PHE A 753 -31.43 -40.62 1.42
C PHE A 753 -31.00 -40.30 -0.01
N ASN A 754 -30.59 -41.31 -0.75
CA ASN A 754 -30.18 -41.13 -2.13
C ASN A 754 -31.41 -40.82 -3.02
N ASP A 755 -31.24 -39.93 -4.00
CA ASP A 755 -32.12 -39.85 -5.17
C ASP A 755 -31.38 -40.55 -6.33
N ASP A 756 -32.10 -41.16 -7.28
CA ASP A 756 -31.46 -41.80 -8.44
C ASP A 756 -30.81 -40.76 -9.40
N VAL A 757 -30.71 -39.49 -8.98
CA VAL A 757 -30.07 -38.42 -9.73
C VAL A 757 -28.58 -38.48 -9.45
N VAL A 758 -27.81 -39.00 -10.41
CA VAL A 758 -26.36 -39.12 -10.34
C VAL A 758 -25.71 -37.73 -10.18
N ARG A 759 -25.52 -37.29 -8.95
CA ARG A 759 -24.73 -36.11 -8.61
C ARG A 759 -23.26 -36.53 -8.61
N LYS A 760 -22.66 -36.60 -9.81
CA LYS A 760 -21.23 -36.91 -10.01
C LYS A 760 -20.34 -36.15 -8.99
N ASP A 761 -19.54 -36.91 -8.23
CA ASP A 761 -18.24 -36.59 -7.61
C ASP A 761 -18.05 -35.30 -6.80
N ARG A 762 -19.09 -34.52 -6.49
CA ARG A 762 -18.91 -33.17 -5.92
C ARG A 762 -18.81 -33.08 -4.40
N TYR A 763 -19.11 -34.15 -3.65
CA TYR A 763 -19.08 -34.12 -2.19
C TYR A 763 -18.67 -35.47 -1.60
N LYS A 764 -17.44 -35.57 -1.09
CA LYS A 764 -17.05 -36.69 -0.20
C LYS A 764 -17.43 -36.28 1.22
N SER A 765 -18.20 -37.12 1.92
CA SER A 765 -18.50 -36.95 3.34
C SER A 765 -17.67 -37.95 4.14
N VAL A 766 -16.81 -37.45 5.02
CA VAL A 766 -16.03 -38.28 5.94
C VAL A 766 -16.52 -37.99 7.35
N LEU A 767 -16.97 -39.03 8.06
CA LEU A 767 -17.34 -38.93 9.46
C LEU A 767 -16.15 -39.40 10.28
N LYS A 768 -15.58 -38.51 11.08
CA LYS A 768 -14.41 -38.79 11.91
C LYS A 768 -14.76 -38.60 13.37
N ALA A 769 -14.48 -39.60 14.20
CA ALA A 769 -14.75 -39.52 15.63
C ALA A 769 -13.62 -38.79 16.35
N LYS A 770 -13.93 -37.76 17.15
CA LYS A 770 -12.94 -37.05 17.99
C LYS A 770 -12.57 -37.82 19.26
N ALA A 771 -13.44 -38.72 19.69
CA ALA A 771 -13.28 -39.60 20.84
C ALA A 771 -14.04 -40.90 20.57
N ASN A 772 -13.90 -41.92 21.42
CA ASN A 772 -14.69 -43.16 21.31
C ASN A 772 -16.18 -42.81 21.29
N THR A 773 -16.82 -43.03 20.14
CA THR A 773 -18.17 -42.55 19.82
C THR A 773 -19.07 -43.74 19.53
N THR A 774 -20.23 -43.78 20.19
CA THR A 774 -21.22 -44.83 19.98
C THR A 774 -22.37 -44.29 19.14
N ILE A 775 -22.69 -44.98 18.05
CA ILE A 775 -23.76 -44.60 17.13
C ILE A 775 -24.67 -45.79 16.82
N TRP A 776 -25.91 -45.49 16.47
CA TRP A 776 -26.87 -46.44 15.91
C TRP A 776 -27.11 -46.10 14.45
N VAL A 777 -26.90 -47.07 13.56
CA VAL A 777 -26.87 -46.84 12.11
C VAL A 777 -27.96 -47.66 11.42
N LEU A 778 -28.69 -47.02 10.51
CA LEU A 778 -29.39 -47.69 9.41
C LEU A 778 -28.56 -47.46 8.14
N ASN A 779 -27.92 -48.53 7.67
CA ASN A 779 -27.14 -48.49 6.44
C ASN A 779 -28.04 -48.58 5.20
N ASP A 780 -27.45 -48.42 4.01
CA ASP A 780 -28.19 -48.40 2.75
C ASP A 780 -29.03 -49.67 2.53
N THR A 781 -28.49 -50.85 2.87
CA THR A 781 -29.20 -52.13 2.74
C THR A 781 -30.45 -52.21 3.63
N LYS A 782 -30.36 -51.71 4.88
CA LYS A 782 -31.49 -51.70 5.83
C LYS A 782 -32.53 -50.66 5.44
N LEU A 783 -32.12 -49.50 4.94
CA LEU A 783 -33.02 -48.46 4.43
C LEU A 783 -33.76 -48.93 3.17
N ASN A 784 -33.10 -49.62 2.25
CA ASN A 784 -33.73 -50.23 1.08
C ASN A 784 -34.73 -51.33 1.46
N ASN A 785 -34.42 -52.15 2.48
CA ASN A 785 -35.36 -53.11 3.03
C ASN A 785 -36.60 -52.41 3.63
N LEU A 786 -36.40 -51.32 4.39
CA LEU A 786 -37.51 -50.50 4.90
C LEU A 786 -38.35 -49.91 3.77
N LYS A 787 -37.74 -49.44 2.68
CA LYS A 787 -38.44 -48.92 1.49
C LYS A 787 -39.34 -49.97 0.85
N GLN A 788 -38.89 -51.22 0.76
CA GLN A 788 -39.64 -52.32 0.14
C GLN A 788 -40.72 -52.90 1.07
N ASN A 789 -40.40 -53.12 2.35
CA ASN A 789 -41.24 -53.91 3.26
C ASN A 789 -42.05 -53.07 4.26
N LYS A 790 -41.65 -51.82 4.54
CA LYS A 790 -42.30 -50.92 5.50
C LYS A 790 -42.27 -49.46 5.03
N ILE A 791 -42.87 -49.21 3.87
CA ILE A 791 -42.83 -47.91 3.18
C ILE A 791 -43.29 -46.72 4.06
N GLU A 792 -44.26 -46.92 4.95
CA GLU A 792 -44.73 -45.87 5.85
C GLU A 792 -43.63 -45.36 6.79
N LEU A 793 -42.83 -46.25 7.37
CA LEU A 793 -41.70 -45.90 8.25
C LEU A 793 -40.60 -45.19 7.46
N TYR A 794 -40.33 -45.68 6.24
CA TYR A 794 -39.36 -45.07 5.34
C TYR A 794 -39.77 -43.63 4.98
N ASN A 795 -41.04 -43.40 4.65
CA ASN A 795 -41.55 -42.08 4.30
C ASN A 795 -41.48 -41.08 5.46
N GLU A 796 -41.81 -41.52 6.68
CA GLU A 796 -41.68 -40.66 7.87
C GLU A 796 -40.21 -40.32 8.17
N LEU A 797 -39.29 -41.29 8.09
CA LEU A 797 -37.85 -41.05 8.23
C LEU A 797 -37.31 -40.10 7.15
N LEU A 798 -37.75 -40.27 5.90
CA LEU A 798 -37.40 -39.39 4.80
C LEU A 798 -37.83 -37.95 5.10
N LEU A 799 -39.08 -37.77 5.58
CA LEU A 799 -39.61 -36.45 5.93
C LEU A 799 -38.82 -35.80 7.09
N ILE A 800 -38.40 -36.58 8.08
CA ILE A 800 -37.52 -36.11 9.17
C ILE A 800 -36.16 -35.66 8.63
N VAL A 801 -35.52 -36.48 7.79
CA VAL A 801 -34.21 -36.16 7.22
C VAL A 801 -34.28 -34.94 6.31
N VAL A 802 -35.35 -34.76 5.54
CA VAL A 802 -35.57 -33.56 4.72
C VAL A 802 -35.64 -32.30 5.60
N LYS A 803 -36.42 -32.32 6.69
CA LYS A 803 -36.49 -31.19 7.64
C LYS A 803 -35.13 -30.86 8.25
N LEU A 804 -34.39 -31.89 8.69
CA LEU A 804 -33.06 -31.71 9.25
C LEU A 804 -32.06 -31.16 8.22
N ASN A 805 -32.14 -31.59 6.97
CA ASN A 805 -31.23 -31.13 5.93
C ASN A 805 -31.53 -29.69 5.48
N ASP A 806 -32.80 -29.28 5.42
CA ASP A 806 -33.18 -27.88 5.19
C ASP A 806 -32.60 -26.96 6.28
N GLU A 807 -32.74 -27.39 7.54
CA GLU A 807 -32.16 -26.72 8.69
C GLU A 807 -30.64 -26.65 8.69
N ARG A 808 -29.97 -27.70 8.22
CA ARG A 808 -28.50 -27.74 8.10
C ARG A 808 -28.02 -26.88 6.95
N PHE A 809 -28.74 -26.88 5.84
CA PHE A 809 -28.44 -26.03 4.69
C PHE A 809 -28.45 -24.55 5.09
N GLU A 810 -29.42 -24.10 5.88
CA GLU A 810 -29.47 -22.73 6.43
C GLU A 810 -28.21 -22.41 7.25
N ASN A 811 -27.84 -23.28 8.20
CA ASN A 811 -26.67 -23.06 9.09
C ASN A 811 -25.34 -23.07 8.32
N ILE A 812 -25.14 -24.05 7.42
CA ILE A 812 -23.92 -24.15 6.61
C ILE A 812 -23.81 -22.95 5.67
N THR A 813 -24.92 -22.52 5.05
CA THR A 813 -24.93 -21.36 4.17
C THR A 813 -24.61 -20.09 4.94
N GLY A 814 -25.23 -19.91 6.12
CA GLY A 814 -24.94 -18.80 7.02
C GLY A 814 -23.47 -18.76 7.42
N TYR A 815 -22.91 -19.90 7.88
CA TYR A 815 -21.50 -20.01 8.22
C TYR A 815 -20.58 -19.71 7.03
N THR A 816 -20.89 -20.26 5.85
CA THR A 816 -20.07 -20.08 4.65
C THR A 816 -20.00 -18.59 4.27
N LEU A 817 -21.14 -17.88 4.28
CA LEU A 817 -21.23 -16.45 3.98
C LEU A 817 -20.43 -15.57 4.95
N ILE A 818 -20.37 -15.96 6.23
CA ILE A 818 -19.59 -15.20 7.23
C ILE A 818 -18.13 -15.65 7.29
N SER A 819 -17.80 -16.84 6.79
CA SER A 819 -16.44 -17.40 6.90
C SER A 819 -15.53 -16.93 5.77
N THR A 820 -16.08 -16.55 4.61
CA THR A 820 -15.37 -15.83 3.54
C THR A 820 -15.02 -14.43 4.02
#